data_AF-A0A4R0KZ85-F1
#
_entry.id   AF-A0A4R0KZ85-F1
#
_cell.length_a   1.000
_cell.length_b   1.000
_cell.length_c   1.000
_cell.angle_alpha   90.00
_cell.angle_beta   90.00
_cell.angle_gamma   90.00
#
_symmetry.space_group_name_H-M   'P 1'
#
loop_
_entity.id
_entity.type
_entity.pdbx_description
1 polymer ?
#
loop_
_entity_poly.entity_id
_entity_poly.type
_entity_poly.pdbx_seq_one_letter_code
_entity_poly.pdbx_strand_id
1 'polypeptide(L)'
;MTDHEIRIALVLNGGVSLAVWMGGVTHELDLIRRASGSSSAPGPQPYDEVLAERWRELCRRGEENRRVVVDVIAGTSAGGLNGSLLATAISNGSTLDPDGEHGPWLRQKWVGLGSLEVGKLVPSTGQKSTSVLDGKYFLQELDSLLKGVVDAGETAAEEPVTLFVTASGLGVQQFEAKDAAGQRFVVPDHRYLFAFTSENAATYDGSKRAFSVADKNGLNDTKLLARAARASASFPAAFGPVLETPNLADSPPRVQPSNAGSGAWLVDGGVLDNAPFGPVLDVVARRPVAGRASRYVLYVVPSAGIGSASTALPEAKEPSWRVAALSAVQFPREVDFRSDVEQLERLLLEADASWSDTQRLFDRCMKQSVERDRLQAAAKALQPTYSRGRAAGGVWEAVTVASHDQSTVLDAATALSEEEVDEILGTDHPWVPDPDGSTAPLRNDAEGNPSWLWGTGAAERVVRLILRSLRNQISEAPREQRAELERRLKAASDALLKTQAVRDALTEQLTAADLDLSPAGGAEAVAVGLNDIFTDLQIQRALGDTFADLIAAVGRDLVETALEVEIVSRCTSARTPQQRSAPFQFLRLGPDIPLPLLDDQPEGSIANNLKDRILYGSQVGHFGAFGAADWRRWDWLMGRLHCVAHLGAMLGADENWIRETQRQVLKAEDWRVEAVAERVQRLAQDFPMGAGLGALTTMRNELNQSDEGRATTKGLADRMVDVSSGLGPQVGDWVKAMAGRKDKPGSWLLQCARWFTEPARQSVWTRLVRGAKVTPAKRPLVFEQWLPVVGIVLGVALLVVAGLVEQSAVRIIAAVLAGVVLAATAVLGAVTWYVRRARRRIQAWVERRMPEISPASRNR
;
A
#
# COMPACT_ATOMS: atom_id res chain seq x y z
N MET A 1 -6.54 37.78 -8.86
CA MET A 1 -5.87 36.49 -8.59
C MET A 1 -5.73 35.72 -9.89
N THR A 2 -4.66 34.94 -10.02
CA THR A 2 -4.41 33.95 -11.08
C THR A 2 -4.71 32.56 -10.52
N ASP A 3 -5.42 31.71 -11.26
CA ASP A 3 -5.72 30.36 -10.78
C ASP A 3 -4.51 29.44 -10.97
N HIS A 4 -4.23 28.61 -9.97
CA HIS A 4 -3.11 27.67 -9.95
C HIS A 4 -3.54 26.35 -9.28
N GLU A 5 -3.43 25.23 -9.99
CA GLU A 5 -3.70 23.92 -9.40
C GLU A 5 -2.46 23.29 -8.77
N ILE A 6 -2.55 22.87 -7.53
CA ILE A 6 -1.56 22.04 -6.85
C ILE A 6 -2.08 20.61 -6.87
N ARG A 7 -1.54 19.80 -7.77
CA ARG A 7 -2.01 18.43 -7.96
C ARG A 7 -1.07 17.43 -7.29
N ILE A 8 -1.67 16.57 -6.48
CA ILE A 8 -1.01 15.64 -5.57
C ILE A 8 -1.25 14.20 -6.03
N ALA A 9 -0.16 13.49 -6.28
CA ALA A 9 -0.12 12.04 -6.31
C ALA A 9 0.29 11.54 -4.92
N LEU A 10 -0.65 10.92 -4.21
CA LEU A 10 -0.50 10.48 -2.84
C LEU A 10 -0.09 9.01 -2.80
N VAL A 11 1.05 8.68 -2.19
CA VAL A 11 1.50 7.31 -1.96
C VAL A 11 1.51 7.05 -0.45
N LEU A 12 0.65 6.14 0.02
CA LEU A 12 0.49 5.79 1.43
C LEU A 12 1.15 4.43 1.69
N ASN A 13 2.25 4.44 2.42
CA ASN A 13 2.90 3.19 2.82
C ASN A 13 2.04 2.44 3.86
N GLY A 14 2.32 1.16 4.06
CA GLY A 14 1.72 0.34 5.10
C GLY A 14 2.26 0.60 6.50
N GLY A 15 1.64 -0.04 7.49
CA GLY A 15 2.06 0.11 8.89
C GLY A 15 1.11 -0.43 9.95
N VAL A 16 0.26 -1.42 9.65
CA VAL A 16 -0.67 -2.05 10.61
C VAL A 16 -1.45 -1.01 11.43
N SER A 17 -1.09 -0.75 12.69
CA SER A 17 -1.81 0.21 13.55
C SER A 17 -1.52 1.68 13.22
N LEU A 18 -0.49 1.96 12.41
CA LEU A 18 -0.18 3.28 11.85
C LEU A 18 -1.23 3.78 10.86
N ALA A 19 -2.20 2.93 10.48
CA ALA A 19 -3.41 3.33 9.77
C ALA A 19 -4.14 4.48 10.47
N VAL A 20 -4.07 4.56 11.81
CA VAL A 20 -4.70 5.62 12.58
C VAL A 20 -4.01 6.97 12.38
N TRP A 21 -2.68 6.98 12.37
CA TRP A 21 -1.89 8.17 12.04
C TRP A 21 -2.13 8.63 10.60
N MET A 22 -2.13 7.69 9.64
CA MET A 22 -2.46 7.98 8.25
C MET A 22 -3.89 8.52 8.10
N GLY A 23 -4.83 8.04 8.91
CA GLY A 23 -6.21 8.55 8.94
C GLY A 23 -6.25 10.05 9.25
N GLY A 24 -5.47 10.50 10.24
CA GLY A 24 -5.33 11.93 10.55
C GLY A 24 -4.68 12.73 9.41
N VAL A 25 -3.70 12.15 8.72
CA VAL A 25 -3.09 12.77 7.52
C VAL A 25 -4.10 12.90 6.38
N THR A 26 -4.85 11.85 6.09
CA THR A 26 -5.87 11.87 5.01
C THR A 26 -7.04 12.79 5.35
N HIS A 27 -7.37 12.95 6.62
CA HIS A 27 -8.38 13.93 7.07
C HIS A 27 -7.98 15.37 6.74
N GLU A 28 -6.73 15.76 7.03
CA GLU A 28 -6.24 17.10 6.69
C GLU A 28 -6.10 17.31 5.18
N LEU A 29 -5.68 16.29 4.43
CA LEU A 29 -5.66 16.32 2.96
C LEU A 29 -7.08 16.49 2.37
N ASP A 30 -8.07 15.81 2.95
CA ASP A 30 -9.48 15.97 2.59
C ASP A 30 -10.01 17.36 2.93
N LEU A 31 -9.61 17.91 4.09
CA LEU A 31 -10.02 19.24 4.54
C LEU A 31 -9.47 20.34 3.62
N ILE A 32 -8.17 20.31 3.29
CA ILE A 32 -7.55 21.33 2.43
C ILE A 32 -8.05 21.26 0.97
N ARG A 33 -8.24 20.06 0.40
CA ARG A 33 -8.75 19.92 -0.97
C ARG A 33 -10.16 20.54 -1.08
N ARG A 34 -11.01 20.35 -0.06
CA ARG A 34 -12.36 20.90 -0.03
C ARG A 34 -12.35 22.39 0.29
N ALA A 35 -11.49 22.84 1.21
CA ALA A 35 -11.36 24.26 1.55
C ALA A 35 -10.88 25.14 0.39
N SER A 36 -10.00 24.59 -0.45
CA SER A 36 -9.45 25.23 -1.66
C SER A 36 -10.25 24.96 -2.95
N GLY A 37 -11.18 24.01 -2.92
CA GLY A 37 -12.05 23.62 -4.03
C GLY A 37 -13.20 24.59 -4.30
N SER A 38 -14.17 24.17 -5.12
CA SER A 38 -15.33 25.01 -5.41
C SER A 38 -16.25 25.15 -4.20
N SER A 39 -17.15 26.13 -4.24
CA SER A 39 -18.19 26.30 -3.22
C SER A 39 -19.21 25.15 -3.19
N SER A 40 -19.16 24.22 -4.14
CA SER A 40 -20.01 23.03 -4.17
C SER A 40 -19.41 21.84 -3.41
N ALA A 41 -18.14 21.91 -3.00
CA ALA A 41 -17.56 20.87 -2.15
C ALA A 41 -18.25 20.85 -0.77
N PRO A 42 -18.41 19.66 -0.14
CA PRO A 42 -18.98 19.57 1.20
C PRO A 42 -18.24 20.46 2.20
N GLY A 43 -19.00 21.18 3.02
CA GLY A 43 -18.47 22.07 4.05
C GLY A 43 -17.66 21.33 5.13
N PRO A 44 -16.81 22.04 5.89
CA PRO A 44 -16.18 21.45 7.07
C PRO A 44 -17.21 21.24 8.18
N GLN A 45 -16.94 20.29 9.08
CA GLN A 45 -17.69 20.16 10.33
C GLN A 45 -17.38 21.34 11.28
N PRO A 46 -18.26 21.67 12.25
CA PRO A 46 -18.11 22.86 13.09
C PRO A 46 -16.76 23.00 13.82
N TYR A 47 -16.16 21.88 14.24
CA TYR A 47 -14.85 21.89 14.91
C TYR A 47 -13.67 22.17 13.95
N ASP A 48 -13.84 21.96 12.65
CA ASP A 48 -12.82 22.18 11.63
C ASP A 48 -13.06 23.46 10.79
N GLU A 49 -14.14 24.21 11.05
CA GLU A 49 -14.47 25.45 10.32
C GLU A 49 -13.32 26.45 10.28
N VAL A 50 -12.67 26.68 11.43
CA VAL A 50 -11.53 27.61 11.54
C VAL A 50 -10.33 27.07 10.78
N LEU A 51 -10.08 25.76 10.81
CA LEU A 51 -8.98 25.13 10.06
C LEU A 51 -9.20 25.25 8.56
N ALA A 52 -10.42 24.97 8.09
CA ALA A 52 -10.79 25.13 6.69
C ALA A 52 -10.61 26.59 6.22
N GLU A 53 -10.98 27.57 7.04
CA GLU A 53 -10.77 28.98 6.69
C GLU A 53 -9.29 29.34 6.62
N ARG A 54 -8.47 28.86 7.55
CA ARG A 54 -7.01 29.05 7.49
C ARG A 54 -6.40 28.42 6.24
N TRP A 55 -6.82 27.21 5.89
CA TRP A 55 -6.40 26.55 4.65
C TRP A 55 -6.80 27.35 3.41
N ARG A 56 -8.02 27.87 3.39
CA ARG A 56 -8.55 28.73 2.31
C ARG A 56 -7.77 30.05 2.21
N GLU A 57 -7.47 30.70 3.33
CA GLU A 57 -6.65 31.90 3.39
C GLU A 57 -5.25 31.63 2.83
N LEU A 58 -4.60 30.54 3.28
CA LEU A 58 -3.28 30.17 2.78
C LEU A 58 -3.33 29.93 1.27
N CYS A 59 -4.32 29.18 0.78
CA CYS A 59 -4.49 28.91 -0.65
C CYS A 59 -4.72 30.18 -1.50
N ARG A 60 -5.30 31.24 -0.92
CA ARG A 60 -5.55 32.53 -1.59
C ARG A 60 -4.52 33.63 -1.30
N ARG A 61 -3.39 33.27 -0.67
CA ARG A 61 -2.34 34.23 -0.29
C ARG A 61 -1.65 34.81 -1.53
N GLY A 62 -1.48 36.14 -1.56
CA GLY A 62 -0.78 36.85 -2.63
C GLY A 62 -1.68 37.11 -3.85
N GLU A 63 -1.13 36.96 -5.05
CA GLU A 63 -1.88 37.15 -6.30
C GLU A 63 -2.44 35.84 -6.87
N GLU A 64 -2.29 34.71 -6.17
CA GLU A 64 -2.67 33.38 -6.64
C GLU A 64 -3.87 32.82 -5.89
N ASN A 65 -4.76 32.17 -6.63
CA ASN A 65 -5.86 31.36 -6.11
C ASN A 65 -5.50 29.89 -6.33
N ARG A 66 -4.96 29.26 -5.28
CA ARG A 66 -4.40 27.90 -5.36
C ARG A 66 -5.47 26.86 -5.04
N ARG A 67 -5.74 25.93 -5.95
CA ARG A 67 -6.66 24.81 -5.76
C ARG A 67 -5.87 23.53 -5.53
N VAL A 68 -6.08 22.86 -4.40
CA VAL A 68 -5.40 21.59 -4.07
C VAL A 68 -6.24 20.42 -4.57
N VAL A 69 -5.66 19.57 -5.41
CA VAL A 69 -6.32 18.41 -6.02
C VAL A 69 -5.51 17.16 -5.71
N VAL A 70 -6.17 16.11 -5.21
CA VAL A 70 -5.57 14.77 -5.08
C VAL A 70 -6.18 13.90 -6.18
N ASP A 71 -5.41 13.58 -7.22
CA ASP A 71 -5.94 12.91 -8.43
C ASP A 71 -5.32 11.52 -8.71
N VAL A 72 -4.27 11.15 -7.96
CA VAL A 72 -3.72 9.80 -7.95
C VAL A 72 -3.43 9.40 -6.51
N ILE A 73 -3.86 8.20 -6.13
CA ILE A 73 -3.64 7.63 -4.80
C ILE A 73 -3.08 6.22 -4.99
N ALA A 74 -2.03 5.87 -4.29
CA ALA A 74 -1.58 4.49 -4.14
C ALA A 74 -1.51 4.16 -2.65
N GLY A 75 -1.97 2.97 -2.27
CA GLY A 75 -1.95 2.55 -0.88
C GLY A 75 -1.59 1.09 -0.73
N THR A 76 -0.70 0.81 0.22
CA THR A 76 -0.31 -0.54 0.64
C THR A 76 -0.72 -0.77 2.08
N SER A 77 -1.28 -1.95 2.41
CA SER A 77 -1.67 -2.29 3.77
C SER A 77 -2.64 -1.27 4.39
N ALA A 78 -2.31 -0.78 5.57
CA ALA A 78 -2.94 0.37 6.24
C ALA A 78 -3.14 1.59 5.32
N GLY A 79 -2.19 1.87 4.43
CA GLY A 79 -2.29 2.94 3.44
C GLY A 79 -3.35 2.66 2.38
N GLY A 80 -3.55 1.40 2.00
CA GLY A 80 -4.62 0.96 1.09
C GLY A 80 -6.02 1.25 1.65
N LEU A 81 -6.20 1.15 2.97
CA LEU A 81 -7.48 1.46 3.63
C LEU A 81 -7.82 2.96 3.57
N ASN A 82 -6.92 3.81 4.05
CA ASN A 82 -7.13 5.26 4.04
C ASN A 82 -7.16 5.83 2.62
N GLY A 83 -6.34 5.27 1.72
CA GLY A 83 -6.36 5.63 0.30
C GLY A 83 -7.69 5.27 -0.37
N SER A 84 -8.28 4.11 -0.05
CA SER A 84 -9.59 3.71 -0.57
C SER A 84 -10.70 4.63 -0.08
N LEU A 85 -10.70 5.00 1.20
CA LEU A 85 -11.67 5.95 1.75
C LEU A 85 -11.55 7.33 1.09
N LEU A 86 -10.33 7.86 0.97
CA LEU A 86 -10.09 9.18 0.36
C LEU A 86 -10.46 9.20 -1.13
N ALA A 87 -10.09 8.16 -1.89
CA ALA A 87 -10.47 8.04 -3.29
C ALA A 87 -12.00 7.96 -3.47
N THR A 88 -12.68 7.23 -2.59
CA THR A 88 -14.16 7.15 -2.58
C THR A 88 -14.78 8.51 -2.29
N ALA A 89 -14.26 9.25 -1.30
CA ALA A 89 -14.73 10.59 -0.99
C ALA A 89 -14.56 11.56 -2.17
N ILE A 90 -13.39 11.54 -2.83
CA ILE A 90 -13.11 12.41 -3.98
C ILE A 90 -14.02 12.07 -5.17
N SER A 91 -14.10 10.79 -5.54
CA SER A 91 -14.86 10.32 -6.71
C SER A 91 -16.38 10.48 -6.59
N ASN A 92 -16.90 10.70 -5.39
CA ASN A 92 -18.32 10.90 -5.12
C ASN A 92 -18.66 12.32 -4.64
N GLY A 93 -17.74 13.28 -4.76
CA GLY A 93 -17.97 14.66 -4.27
C GLY A 93 -18.31 14.71 -2.78
N SER A 94 -17.82 13.75 -2.00
CA SER A 94 -18.13 13.53 -0.59
C SER A 94 -16.98 14.01 0.31
N THR A 95 -17.09 13.72 1.60
CA THR A 95 -16.15 14.06 2.66
C THR A 95 -15.71 12.80 3.42
N LEU A 96 -14.50 12.81 3.98
CA LEU A 96 -14.07 11.77 4.93
C LEU A 96 -14.72 11.92 6.31
N ASP A 97 -15.52 12.97 6.50
CA ASP A 97 -16.13 13.32 7.77
C ASP A 97 -17.64 13.63 7.62
N PRO A 98 -18.44 12.62 7.23
CA PRO A 98 -19.86 12.82 6.91
C PRO A 98 -20.74 13.04 8.14
N ASP A 99 -20.30 12.63 9.34
CA ASP A 99 -21.05 12.76 10.59
C ASP A 99 -20.14 13.29 11.72
N GLY A 100 -20.38 14.55 12.08
CA GLY A 100 -19.61 15.27 13.09
C GLY A 100 -20.21 15.30 14.50
N GLU A 101 -21.33 14.60 14.80
CA GLU A 101 -22.04 14.76 16.08
C GLU A 101 -21.15 14.52 17.31
N HIS A 102 -20.14 13.64 17.19
CA HIS A 102 -19.27 13.22 18.29
C HIS A 102 -17.77 13.46 17.97
N GLY A 103 -17.46 14.48 17.16
CA GLY A 103 -16.14 14.79 16.63
C GLY A 103 -15.83 14.06 15.31
N PRO A 104 -14.58 14.06 14.82
CA PRO A 104 -14.24 13.50 13.51
C PRO A 104 -14.71 12.06 13.33
N TRP A 105 -15.54 11.82 12.32
CA TRP A 105 -16.14 10.52 12.03
C TRP A 105 -15.07 9.45 11.85
N LEU A 106 -14.07 9.70 11.00
CA LEU A 106 -13.00 8.75 10.71
C LEU A 106 -12.19 8.41 11.97
N ARG A 107 -11.96 9.38 12.87
CA ARG A 107 -11.36 9.13 14.19
C ARG A 107 -12.21 8.19 15.01
N GLN A 108 -13.52 8.42 15.09
CA GLN A 108 -14.42 7.55 15.85
C GLN A 108 -14.40 6.12 15.30
N LYS A 109 -14.36 5.98 13.97
CA LYS A 109 -14.22 4.67 13.31
C LYS A 109 -12.89 4.01 13.63
N TRP A 110 -11.77 4.72 13.60
CA TRP A 110 -10.48 4.16 14.02
C TRP A 110 -10.44 3.80 15.50
N VAL A 111 -11.00 4.64 16.38
CA VAL A 111 -11.08 4.39 17.82
C VAL A 111 -11.94 3.16 18.12
N GLY A 112 -13.10 3.03 17.45
CA GLY A 112 -14.08 1.97 17.68
C GLY A 112 -13.82 0.66 16.93
N LEU A 113 -13.60 0.71 15.61
CA LEU A 113 -13.38 -0.49 14.77
C LEU A 113 -11.97 -1.06 14.92
N GLY A 114 -10.99 -0.20 15.23
CA GLY A 114 -9.63 -0.63 15.60
C GLY A 114 -9.54 -1.22 17.01
N SER A 115 -10.65 -1.33 17.75
CA SER A 115 -10.66 -1.98 19.06
C SER A 115 -10.54 -3.50 18.92
N LEU A 116 -9.67 -4.10 19.73
CA LEU A 116 -9.52 -5.56 19.82
C LEU A 116 -10.59 -6.19 20.73
N GLU A 117 -11.83 -5.69 20.64
CA GLU A 117 -12.97 -6.20 21.40
C GLU A 117 -13.40 -7.59 20.90
N VAL A 118 -13.72 -8.47 21.86
CA VAL A 118 -14.24 -9.81 21.58
C VAL A 118 -15.67 -9.70 21.04
N GLY A 119 -15.91 -10.26 19.86
CA GLY A 119 -17.17 -10.14 19.12
C GLY A 119 -17.14 -9.08 18.02
N LYS A 120 -16.05 -8.28 17.94
CA LYS A 120 -15.74 -7.36 16.83
C LYS A 120 -14.50 -7.88 16.09
N LEU A 121 -13.37 -7.17 16.19
CA LEU A 121 -12.11 -7.53 15.52
C LEU A 121 -11.48 -8.79 16.10
N VAL A 122 -11.78 -9.16 17.36
CA VAL A 122 -11.42 -10.47 17.92
C VAL A 122 -12.65 -11.40 17.82
N PRO A 123 -12.58 -12.53 17.11
CA PRO A 123 -13.76 -13.36 16.89
C PRO A 123 -14.32 -13.92 18.20
N SER A 124 -15.65 -14.05 18.30
CA SER A 124 -16.36 -14.58 19.47
C SER A 124 -15.87 -15.96 19.92
N THR A 125 -15.67 -16.16 21.23
CA THR A 125 -15.18 -17.42 21.81
C THR A 125 -15.97 -18.63 21.34
N GLY A 126 -15.29 -19.66 20.81
CA GLY A 126 -15.90 -20.88 20.28
C GLY A 126 -16.06 -20.94 18.76
N GLN A 127 -15.90 -19.82 18.05
CA GLN A 127 -15.88 -19.80 16.59
C GLN A 127 -14.53 -20.32 16.07
N LYS A 128 -14.56 -21.26 15.11
CA LYS A 128 -13.36 -21.74 14.41
C LYS A 128 -12.83 -20.63 13.50
N SER A 129 -11.59 -20.20 13.71
CA SER A 129 -10.89 -19.20 12.90
C SER A 129 -9.49 -19.70 12.58
N THR A 130 -9.00 -19.37 11.38
CA THR A 130 -7.63 -19.65 10.94
C THR A 130 -6.65 -18.52 11.30
N SER A 131 -7.15 -17.39 11.83
CA SER A 131 -6.38 -16.21 12.22
C SER A 131 -6.76 -15.67 13.59
N VAL A 132 -5.91 -14.81 14.16
CA VAL A 132 -6.12 -14.18 15.47
C VAL A 132 -7.30 -13.19 15.45
N LEU A 133 -7.42 -12.41 14.37
CA LEU A 133 -8.46 -11.40 14.17
C LEU A 133 -9.53 -11.87 13.17
N ASP A 134 -10.73 -11.30 13.29
CA ASP A 134 -11.88 -11.59 12.44
C ASP A 134 -11.82 -10.79 11.14
N GLY A 135 -11.30 -11.44 10.10
CA GLY A 135 -11.22 -10.87 8.78
C GLY A 135 -12.56 -10.67 8.06
N LYS A 136 -13.63 -11.37 8.47
CA LYS A 136 -14.96 -11.22 7.87
C LYS A 136 -15.67 -10.01 8.43
N TYR A 137 -15.61 -9.84 9.75
CA TYR A 137 -16.07 -8.63 10.42
C TYR A 137 -15.38 -7.40 9.82
N PHE A 138 -14.05 -7.45 9.69
CA PHE A 138 -13.30 -6.34 9.12
C PHE A 138 -13.73 -5.98 7.68
N LEU A 139 -13.96 -6.97 6.82
CA LEU A 139 -14.45 -6.74 5.46
C LEU A 139 -15.85 -6.10 5.44
N GLN A 140 -16.75 -6.55 6.32
CA GLN A 140 -18.13 -6.03 6.41
C GLN A 140 -18.13 -4.57 6.88
N GLU A 141 -17.35 -4.26 7.91
CA GLU A 141 -17.22 -2.89 8.40
C GLU A 141 -16.59 -1.98 7.36
N LEU A 142 -15.57 -2.44 6.63
CA LEU A 142 -14.95 -1.65 5.56
C LEU A 142 -15.91 -1.35 4.41
N ASP A 143 -16.72 -2.32 3.97
CA ASP A 143 -17.79 -2.08 2.99
C ASP A 143 -18.83 -1.07 3.53
N SER A 144 -19.21 -1.19 4.81
CA SER A 144 -20.13 -0.24 5.44
C SER A 144 -19.54 1.18 5.53
N LEU A 145 -18.25 1.32 5.80
CA LEU A 145 -17.56 2.61 5.82
C LEU A 145 -17.53 3.26 4.44
N LEU A 146 -17.15 2.49 3.42
CA LEU A 146 -17.10 2.98 2.04
C LEU A 146 -18.49 3.42 1.56
N LYS A 147 -19.54 2.63 1.86
CA LYS A 147 -20.93 3.02 1.60
C LYS A 147 -21.32 4.32 2.31
N GLY A 148 -20.98 4.45 3.58
CA GLY A 148 -21.26 5.68 4.33
C GLY A 148 -20.60 6.92 3.70
N VAL A 149 -19.40 6.78 3.12
CA VAL A 149 -18.75 7.86 2.37
C VAL A 149 -19.45 8.12 1.03
N VAL A 150 -19.83 7.08 0.28
CA VAL A 150 -20.57 7.23 -0.98
C VAL A 150 -21.92 7.92 -0.76
N ASP A 151 -22.70 7.45 0.23
CA ASP A 151 -24.05 7.93 0.53
C ASP A 151 -24.05 9.38 1.04
N ALA A 152 -22.92 9.86 1.58
CA ALA A 152 -22.73 11.25 2.00
C ALA A 152 -22.32 12.20 0.87
N GLY A 153 -22.15 11.68 -0.37
CA GLY A 153 -21.89 12.51 -1.54
C GLY A 153 -23.10 13.39 -1.87
N GLU A 154 -22.94 14.70 -1.72
CA GLU A 154 -23.99 15.68 -2.03
C GLU A 154 -23.81 16.33 -3.41
N THR A 155 -22.62 16.22 -4.00
CA THR A 155 -22.26 16.88 -5.25
C THR A 155 -21.52 15.97 -6.22
N ALA A 156 -21.49 16.36 -7.49
CA ALA A 156 -20.70 15.66 -8.49
C ALA A 156 -19.21 15.84 -8.18
N ALA A 157 -18.42 14.79 -8.42
CA ALA A 157 -16.98 14.88 -8.27
C ALA A 157 -16.40 15.97 -9.17
N GLU A 158 -15.62 16.88 -8.59
CA GLU A 158 -15.03 17.98 -9.35
C GLU A 158 -13.88 17.51 -10.26
N GLU A 159 -13.16 16.44 -9.87
CA GLU A 159 -12.01 15.91 -10.60
C GLU A 159 -11.98 14.37 -10.49
N PRO A 160 -11.51 13.67 -11.53
CA PRO A 160 -11.33 12.24 -11.46
C PRO A 160 -10.14 11.85 -10.57
N VAL A 161 -10.25 10.71 -9.91
CA VAL A 161 -9.18 10.12 -9.10
C VAL A 161 -8.92 8.68 -9.52
N THR A 162 -7.65 8.30 -9.49
CA THR A 162 -7.23 6.90 -9.70
C THR A 162 -6.58 6.39 -8.43
N LEU A 163 -7.06 5.24 -7.95
CA LEU A 163 -6.58 4.53 -6.77
C LEU A 163 -5.86 3.25 -7.19
N PHE A 164 -4.66 3.05 -6.69
CA PHE A 164 -3.93 1.79 -6.72
C PHE A 164 -3.89 1.14 -5.34
N VAL A 165 -4.19 -0.16 -5.27
CA VAL A 165 -4.14 -0.96 -4.05
C VAL A 165 -3.27 -2.19 -4.29
N THR A 166 -2.27 -2.40 -3.45
CA THR A 166 -1.34 -3.53 -3.58
C THR A 166 -1.78 -4.74 -2.73
N ALA A 167 -1.43 -5.94 -3.17
CA ALA A 167 -1.56 -7.18 -2.39
C ALA A 167 -0.45 -8.17 -2.78
N SER A 168 -0.23 -9.20 -1.96
CA SER A 168 0.70 -10.28 -2.26
C SER A 168 -0.02 -11.61 -2.41
N GLY A 169 0.24 -12.38 -3.46
CA GLY A 169 -0.34 -13.71 -3.67
C GLY A 169 0.42 -14.82 -2.94
N LEU A 170 -0.27 -15.68 -2.18
CA LEU A 170 0.28 -16.87 -1.51
C LEU A 170 0.55 -18.05 -2.46
N GLY A 171 0.01 -18.01 -3.68
CA GLY A 171 0.33 -18.96 -4.74
C GLY A 171 1.55 -18.50 -5.53
N VAL A 172 2.29 -19.44 -6.11
CA VAL A 172 3.35 -19.11 -7.06
C VAL A 172 2.68 -18.82 -8.40
N GLN A 173 2.32 -17.56 -8.65
CA GLN A 173 2.20 -17.11 -10.02
C GLN A 173 3.62 -17.00 -10.55
N GLN A 174 3.86 -17.56 -11.71
CA GLN A 174 5.18 -17.64 -12.28
C GLN A 174 5.11 -17.27 -13.74
N PHE A 175 6.00 -16.39 -14.16
CA PHE A 175 6.21 -16.06 -15.55
C PHE A 175 7.49 -16.73 -16.04
N GLU A 176 7.49 -17.27 -17.25
CA GLU A 176 8.63 -18.02 -17.79
C GLU A 176 9.54 -17.06 -18.57
N ALA A 177 10.58 -16.52 -17.96
CA ALA A 177 11.55 -15.70 -18.68
C ALA A 177 12.54 -16.54 -19.51
N LYS A 178 13.10 -15.93 -20.56
CA LYS A 178 14.22 -16.50 -21.33
C LYS A 178 15.43 -15.59 -21.19
N ASP A 179 16.60 -16.16 -20.94
CA ASP A 179 17.86 -15.41 -21.01
C ASP A 179 18.37 -15.28 -22.45
N ALA A 180 19.46 -14.52 -22.63
CA ALA A 180 20.08 -14.31 -23.93
C ALA A 180 20.67 -15.59 -24.58
N ALA A 181 20.75 -16.71 -23.85
CA ALA A 181 21.12 -18.01 -24.40
C ALA A 181 19.90 -18.85 -24.80
N GLY A 182 18.69 -18.29 -24.71
CA GLY A 182 17.42 -18.99 -24.92
C GLY A 182 17.07 -19.96 -23.79
N GLN A 183 17.81 -19.95 -22.67
CA GLN A 183 17.51 -20.78 -21.52
C GLN A 183 16.28 -20.24 -20.80
N ARG A 184 15.24 -21.06 -20.77
CA ARG A 184 13.99 -20.79 -20.05
C ARG A 184 14.22 -20.91 -18.55
N PHE A 185 13.78 -19.93 -17.79
CA PHE A 185 13.77 -19.95 -16.34
C PHE A 185 12.49 -19.32 -15.81
N VAL A 186 12.06 -19.77 -14.65
CA VAL A 186 10.76 -19.42 -14.11
C VAL A 186 10.93 -18.37 -13.02
N VAL A 187 10.30 -17.21 -13.20
CA VAL A 187 10.34 -16.11 -12.25
C VAL A 187 9.02 -16.07 -11.49
N PRO A 188 9.02 -16.34 -10.18
CA PRO A 188 7.82 -16.14 -9.38
C PRO A 188 7.49 -14.66 -9.26
N ASP A 189 6.26 -14.28 -9.58
CA ASP A 189 5.72 -12.95 -9.29
C ASP A 189 4.56 -13.08 -8.31
N HIS A 190 4.74 -12.51 -7.13
CA HIS A 190 3.72 -12.55 -6.10
C HIS A 190 3.01 -11.19 -5.95
N ARG A 191 3.36 -10.19 -6.76
CA ARG A 191 2.81 -8.83 -6.66
C ARG A 191 1.47 -8.75 -7.35
N TYR A 192 0.48 -8.25 -6.63
CA TYR A 192 -0.84 -7.95 -7.16
C TYR A 192 -1.07 -6.45 -7.03
N LEU A 193 -1.54 -5.84 -8.11
CA LEU A 193 -1.89 -4.42 -8.18
C LEU A 193 -3.30 -4.29 -8.72
N PHE A 194 -4.17 -3.65 -7.95
CA PHE A 194 -5.53 -3.32 -8.34
C PHE A 194 -5.65 -1.82 -8.60
N ALA A 195 -6.28 -1.42 -9.70
CA ALA A 195 -6.56 -0.03 -10.06
C ALA A 195 -8.07 0.22 -10.15
N PHE A 196 -8.52 1.26 -9.47
CA PHE A 196 -9.88 1.78 -9.53
C PHE A 196 -9.81 3.23 -9.98
N THR A 197 -10.60 3.63 -10.96
CA THR A 197 -10.58 5.00 -11.50
C THR A 197 -11.99 5.55 -11.58
N SER A 198 -12.15 6.86 -11.36
CA SER A 198 -13.36 7.63 -11.67
C SER A 198 -13.19 8.50 -12.91
N GLU A 199 -12.14 8.26 -13.70
CA GLU A 199 -11.90 8.97 -14.95
C GLU A 199 -12.82 8.47 -16.06
N ASN A 200 -13.47 9.42 -16.72
CA ASN A 200 -14.15 9.19 -17.97
C ASN A 200 -13.15 8.74 -19.03
N ALA A 201 -13.33 7.54 -19.56
CA ALA A 201 -12.48 7.02 -20.62
C ALA A 201 -13.08 7.37 -21.97
N ALA A 202 -12.30 8.04 -22.83
CA ALA A 202 -12.62 8.12 -24.24
C ALA A 202 -12.40 6.72 -24.84
N THR A 203 -13.41 6.21 -25.53
CA THR A 203 -13.36 4.95 -26.25
C THR A 203 -13.46 5.23 -27.75
N TYR A 204 -12.78 4.41 -28.54
CA TYR A 204 -12.69 4.56 -29.98
C TYR A 204 -13.25 3.32 -30.68
N ASP A 205 -14.27 3.52 -31.52
CA ASP A 205 -14.83 2.48 -32.41
C ASP A 205 -14.18 2.63 -33.80
N GLY A 206 -13.20 1.77 -34.09
CA GLY A 206 -12.47 1.76 -35.35
C GLY A 206 -13.35 1.54 -36.59
N SER A 207 -14.45 0.81 -36.45
CA SER A 207 -15.36 0.55 -37.58
C SER A 207 -16.12 1.79 -38.05
N LYS A 208 -16.39 2.71 -37.12
CA LYS A 208 -17.15 3.95 -37.37
C LYS A 208 -16.27 5.20 -37.32
N ARG A 209 -15.00 5.07 -36.95
CA ARG A 209 -14.11 6.17 -36.55
C ARG A 209 -14.78 7.12 -35.55
N ALA A 210 -15.51 6.55 -34.59
CA ALA A 210 -16.32 7.31 -33.66
C ALA A 210 -15.69 7.30 -32.26
N PHE A 211 -15.70 8.47 -31.62
CA PHE A 211 -15.30 8.63 -30.23
C PHE A 211 -16.54 8.73 -29.35
N SER A 212 -16.57 7.96 -28.27
CA SER A 212 -17.58 8.09 -27.22
C SER A 212 -16.90 8.17 -25.86
N VAL A 213 -17.56 8.79 -24.90
CA VAL A 213 -17.06 8.92 -23.53
C VAL A 213 -17.93 8.02 -22.66
N ALA A 214 -17.31 7.02 -22.05
CA ALA A 214 -17.97 6.17 -21.08
C ALA A 214 -17.67 6.69 -19.66
N ASP A 215 -18.72 6.97 -18.89
CA ASP A 215 -18.58 7.20 -17.45
C ASP A 215 -18.22 5.87 -16.79
N LYS A 216 -16.98 5.80 -16.29
CA LYS A 216 -16.43 4.60 -15.65
C LYS A 216 -15.94 4.99 -14.27
N ASN A 217 -16.83 4.88 -13.29
CA ASN A 217 -16.46 5.04 -11.89
C ASN A 217 -16.37 3.69 -11.17
N GLY A 218 -15.17 3.08 -11.22
CA GLY A 218 -14.88 1.83 -10.53
C GLY A 218 -14.86 1.96 -8.99
N LEU A 219 -14.80 3.19 -8.46
CA LEU A 219 -14.81 3.45 -7.01
C LEU A 219 -16.22 3.34 -6.40
N ASN A 220 -17.27 3.24 -7.23
CA ASN A 220 -18.65 3.03 -6.76
C ASN A 220 -18.95 1.58 -6.37
N ASP A 221 -18.14 0.60 -6.80
CA ASP A 221 -18.28 -0.78 -6.33
C ASP A 221 -17.59 -0.94 -4.96
N THR A 222 -18.29 -0.51 -3.90
CA THR A 222 -17.78 -0.54 -2.52
C THR A 222 -17.41 -1.95 -2.07
N LYS A 223 -18.08 -3.00 -2.58
CA LYS A 223 -17.81 -4.39 -2.22
C LYS A 223 -16.49 -4.87 -2.80
N LEU A 224 -16.25 -4.56 -4.06
CA LEU A 224 -15.02 -4.91 -4.76
C LEU A 224 -13.84 -4.13 -4.18
N LEU A 225 -14.03 -2.83 -3.94
CA LEU A 225 -13.04 -1.95 -3.31
C LEU A 225 -12.72 -2.39 -1.86
N ALA A 226 -13.73 -2.69 -1.04
CA ALA A 226 -13.54 -3.21 0.31
C ALA A 226 -12.74 -4.52 0.30
N ARG A 227 -12.98 -5.40 -0.69
CA ARG A 227 -12.23 -6.64 -0.82
C ARG A 227 -10.75 -6.41 -1.16
N ALA A 228 -10.47 -5.52 -2.11
CA ALA A 228 -9.10 -5.14 -2.48
C ALA A 228 -8.36 -4.49 -1.31
N ALA A 229 -9.00 -3.53 -0.64
CA ALA A 229 -8.45 -2.84 0.52
C ALA A 229 -8.23 -3.78 1.72
N ARG A 230 -9.16 -4.72 1.97
CA ARG A 230 -8.96 -5.79 2.95
C ARG A 230 -7.76 -6.65 2.55
N ALA A 231 -7.67 -7.10 1.31
CA ALA A 231 -6.55 -7.92 0.83
C ALA A 231 -5.21 -7.24 1.11
N SER A 232 -5.12 -5.95 0.77
CA SER A 232 -3.95 -5.11 1.07
C SER A 232 -3.60 -5.10 2.55
N ALA A 233 -4.56 -5.01 3.46
CA ALA A 233 -4.35 -4.97 4.92
C ALA A 233 -4.37 -6.35 5.61
N SER A 234 -4.25 -7.45 4.85
CA SER A 234 -4.35 -8.82 5.39
C SER A 234 -3.03 -9.33 5.95
N PHE A 235 -2.53 -8.69 7.01
CA PHE A 235 -1.24 -9.02 7.60
C PHE A 235 -1.20 -10.49 8.06
N PRO A 236 -0.21 -11.30 7.60
CA PRO A 236 -0.10 -12.70 7.96
C PRO A 236 -0.13 -12.95 9.47
N ALA A 237 -0.73 -14.05 9.89
CA ALA A 237 -1.02 -14.43 11.29
C ALA A 237 -2.08 -13.56 12.02
N ALA A 238 -2.16 -12.26 11.74
CA ALA A 238 -3.19 -11.38 12.31
C ALA A 238 -4.55 -11.62 11.64
N PHE A 239 -4.61 -11.53 10.30
CA PHE A 239 -5.80 -11.81 9.50
C PHE A 239 -5.56 -13.00 8.57
N GLY A 240 -6.60 -13.79 8.29
CA GLY A 240 -6.54 -14.85 7.27
C GLY A 240 -6.42 -14.26 5.86
N PRO A 241 -5.99 -15.00 4.83
CA PRO A 241 -5.90 -14.48 3.45
C PRO A 241 -7.28 -14.17 2.83
N VAL A 242 -7.34 -13.30 1.82
CA VAL A 242 -8.54 -13.03 0.98
C VAL A 242 -8.50 -13.92 -0.25
N LEU A 243 -9.62 -14.52 -0.63
CA LEU A 243 -9.74 -15.15 -1.93
C LEU A 243 -10.08 -14.10 -3.01
N GLU A 244 -9.25 -14.03 -4.05
CA GLU A 244 -9.53 -13.24 -5.24
C GLU A 244 -10.76 -13.81 -5.97
N THR A 245 -11.77 -12.96 -6.19
CA THR A 245 -12.95 -13.32 -6.99
C THR A 245 -12.72 -13.07 -8.49
N PRO A 246 -13.52 -13.70 -9.38
CA PRO A 246 -13.51 -13.37 -10.80
C PRO A 246 -13.60 -11.86 -11.07
N ASN A 247 -14.57 -11.16 -10.47
CA ASN A 247 -14.70 -9.70 -10.62
C ASN A 247 -13.49 -8.89 -10.13
N LEU A 248 -12.70 -9.43 -9.20
CA LEU A 248 -11.46 -8.78 -8.72
C LEU A 248 -10.27 -9.10 -9.63
N ALA A 249 -10.36 -10.20 -10.36
CA ALA A 249 -9.36 -10.67 -11.32
C ALA A 249 -9.54 -10.05 -12.72
N ASP A 250 -10.72 -9.51 -13.03
CA ASP A 250 -11.00 -8.76 -14.26
C ASP A 250 -10.01 -7.59 -14.43
N SER A 251 -9.71 -7.21 -15.68
CA SER A 251 -8.85 -6.07 -15.98
C SER A 251 -9.68 -4.96 -16.64
N PRO A 252 -9.96 -3.83 -15.96
CA PRO A 252 -9.77 -3.56 -14.51
C PRO A 252 -10.78 -4.32 -13.62
N PRO A 253 -10.52 -4.50 -12.31
CA PRO A 253 -9.55 -3.76 -11.50
C PRO A 253 -8.12 -4.33 -11.45
N ARG A 254 -7.84 -5.58 -11.78
CA ARG A 254 -6.48 -6.12 -11.66
C ARG A 254 -5.60 -5.64 -12.82
N VAL A 255 -4.52 -4.92 -12.47
CA VAL A 255 -3.50 -4.44 -13.41
C VAL A 255 -2.33 -5.41 -13.45
N GLN A 256 -1.94 -5.96 -12.30
CA GLN A 256 -0.85 -6.93 -12.20
C GLN A 256 -1.25 -8.08 -11.27
N PRO A 257 -0.89 -9.33 -11.60
CA PRO A 257 -0.45 -9.78 -12.93
C PRO A 257 -1.60 -9.67 -13.96
N SER A 258 -1.30 -9.28 -15.20
CA SER A 258 -2.31 -9.05 -16.25
C SER A 258 -2.95 -10.34 -16.76
N ASN A 259 -2.17 -11.42 -16.91
CA ASN A 259 -2.59 -12.66 -17.59
C ASN A 259 -2.73 -13.86 -16.63
N ALA A 260 -2.98 -13.64 -15.34
CA ALA A 260 -3.17 -14.72 -14.38
C ALA A 260 -4.63 -15.21 -14.32
N GLY A 261 -4.86 -16.49 -14.03
CA GLY A 261 -6.20 -16.98 -13.68
C GLY A 261 -6.73 -16.34 -12.39
N SER A 262 -8.06 -16.30 -12.22
CA SER A 262 -8.67 -15.87 -10.95
C SER A 262 -8.50 -16.93 -9.86
N GLY A 263 -8.56 -16.53 -8.60
CA GLY A 263 -8.69 -17.44 -7.45
C GLY A 263 -7.45 -17.53 -6.58
N ALA A 264 -6.52 -16.59 -6.73
CA ALA A 264 -5.37 -16.48 -5.84
C ALA A 264 -5.79 -16.15 -4.40
N TRP A 265 -5.04 -16.67 -3.43
CA TRP A 265 -5.16 -16.25 -2.04
C TRP A 265 -4.23 -15.08 -1.79
N LEU A 266 -4.79 -13.93 -1.44
CA LEU A 266 -4.10 -12.66 -1.26
C LEU A 266 -3.83 -12.39 0.23
N VAL A 267 -2.65 -11.88 0.52
CA VAL A 267 -2.22 -11.34 1.81
C VAL A 267 -1.70 -9.91 1.63
N ASP A 268 -1.26 -9.31 2.73
CA ASP A 268 -0.79 -7.93 2.76
C ASP A 268 0.25 -7.60 1.66
N GLY A 269 0.08 -6.46 1.00
CA GLY A 269 0.98 -5.99 -0.07
C GLY A 269 2.38 -5.63 0.45
N GLY A 270 2.48 -5.20 1.72
CA GLY A 270 3.73 -4.78 2.34
C GLY A 270 4.63 -5.92 2.83
N VAL A 271 4.49 -7.08 2.21
CA VAL A 271 5.40 -8.22 2.32
C VAL A 271 6.44 -8.21 1.18
N LEU A 272 6.12 -7.61 0.03
CA LEU A 272 6.95 -7.67 -1.19
C LEU A 272 7.02 -6.38 -2.02
N ASP A 273 5.99 -5.53 -1.99
CA ASP A 273 5.99 -4.26 -2.73
C ASP A 273 5.17 -3.21 -1.96
N ASN A 274 5.87 -2.25 -1.36
CA ASN A 274 5.26 -1.23 -0.50
C ASN A 274 4.73 -0.01 -1.27
N ALA A 275 5.16 0.25 -2.51
CA ALA A 275 4.82 1.48 -3.20
C ALA A 275 4.91 1.38 -4.75
N PRO A 276 3.77 1.33 -5.47
CA PRO A 276 3.77 1.22 -6.93
C PRO A 276 4.02 2.59 -7.61
N PHE A 277 5.22 3.17 -7.45
CA PHE A 277 5.56 4.48 -8.01
C PHE A 277 5.46 4.52 -9.55
N GLY A 278 5.86 3.44 -10.23
CA GLY A 278 5.77 3.36 -11.69
C GLY A 278 4.34 3.60 -12.22
N PRO A 279 3.35 2.78 -11.82
CA PRO A 279 1.94 2.98 -12.17
C PRO A 279 1.39 4.37 -11.78
N VAL A 280 1.75 4.88 -10.59
CA VAL A 280 1.36 6.23 -10.14
C VAL A 280 1.86 7.30 -11.10
N LEU A 281 3.15 7.24 -11.46
CA LEU A 281 3.78 8.24 -12.31
C LEU A 281 3.30 8.17 -13.76
N ASP A 282 2.93 6.99 -14.27
CA ASP A 282 2.28 6.86 -15.57
C ASP A 282 0.92 7.58 -15.59
N VAL A 283 0.10 7.44 -14.55
CA VAL A 283 -1.17 8.20 -14.45
C VAL A 283 -0.92 9.70 -14.33
N VAL A 284 0.07 10.11 -13.52
CA VAL A 284 0.46 11.53 -13.40
C VAL A 284 0.86 12.10 -14.76
N ALA A 285 1.59 11.35 -15.57
CA ALA A 285 1.97 11.76 -16.91
C ALA A 285 0.77 11.83 -17.86
N ARG A 286 -0.19 10.92 -17.75
CA ARG A 286 -1.39 10.91 -18.59
C ARG A 286 -2.38 12.03 -18.28
N ARG A 287 -2.49 12.43 -17.01
CA ARG A 287 -3.57 13.29 -16.53
C ARG A 287 -3.53 14.69 -17.17
N PRO A 288 -4.59 15.12 -17.90
CA PRO A 288 -4.68 16.46 -18.43
C PRO A 288 -4.82 17.50 -17.30
N VAL A 289 -4.38 18.72 -17.57
CA VAL A 289 -4.50 19.88 -16.69
C VAL A 289 -4.98 21.06 -17.54
N ALA A 290 -6.06 21.71 -17.13
CA ALA A 290 -6.72 22.79 -17.88
C ALA A 290 -6.06 24.18 -17.69
N GLY A 291 -5.05 24.31 -16.82
CA GLY A 291 -4.40 25.60 -16.52
C GLY A 291 -2.99 25.46 -15.94
N ARG A 292 -2.53 26.50 -15.22
CA ARG A 292 -1.26 26.47 -14.49
C ARG A 292 -1.35 25.43 -13.39
N ALA A 293 -0.39 24.50 -13.33
CA ALA A 293 -0.34 23.50 -12.28
C ALA A 293 1.08 23.15 -11.82
N SER A 294 1.20 22.84 -10.52
CA SER A 294 2.36 22.19 -9.93
C SER A 294 2.00 20.75 -9.57
N ARG A 295 2.90 19.82 -9.83
CA ARG A 295 2.73 18.40 -9.52
C ARG A 295 3.60 18.01 -8.35
N TYR A 296 3.00 17.37 -7.35
CA TYR A 296 3.70 16.84 -6.19
C TYR A 296 3.43 15.34 -6.03
N VAL A 297 4.47 14.56 -5.75
CA VAL A 297 4.35 13.19 -5.26
C VAL A 297 4.56 13.22 -3.74
N LEU A 298 3.49 13.00 -3.00
CA LEU A 298 3.50 12.99 -1.53
C LEU A 298 3.61 11.55 -1.06
N TYR A 299 4.77 11.17 -0.51
CA TYR A 299 4.99 9.85 0.07
C TYR A 299 4.77 9.88 1.58
N VAL A 300 3.64 9.35 2.04
CA VAL A 300 3.25 9.27 3.45
C VAL A 300 3.84 8.01 4.07
N VAL A 301 4.87 8.19 4.89
CA VAL A 301 5.61 7.10 5.52
C VAL A 301 5.72 7.33 7.02
N PRO A 302 5.20 6.41 7.85
CA PRO A 302 5.24 6.51 9.31
C PRO A 302 6.60 6.08 9.89
N SER A 303 7.69 6.37 9.20
CA SER A 303 9.07 6.07 9.60
C SER A 303 9.98 7.23 9.21
N ALA A 304 10.97 7.50 10.06
CA ALA A 304 11.98 8.54 9.83
C ALA A 304 13.08 8.12 8.84
N GLY A 305 13.11 6.87 8.37
CA GLY A 305 14.08 6.38 7.36
C GLY A 305 15.55 6.35 7.81
N ILE A 306 15.85 6.75 9.05
CA ILE A 306 17.20 6.73 9.61
C ILE A 306 17.37 5.43 10.37
N GLY A 307 18.16 4.50 9.83
CA GLY A 307 18.61 3.29 10.53
C GLY A 307 19.33 3.67 11.82
N SER A 308 18.58 3.73 12.92
CA SER A 308 19.10 4.00 14.27
C SER A 308 19.04 2.76 15.17
N ALA A 309 18.56 1.63 14.67
CA ALA A 309 18.85 0.36 15.32
C ALA A 309 20.32 0.03 15.00
N SER A 310 21.22 0.43 15.88
CA SER A 310 22.54 -0.18 15.97
C SER A 310 22.38 -1.69 15.88
N THR A 311 22.75 -2.27 14.74
CA THR A 311 22.90 -3.72 14.55
C THR A 311 24.09 -4.26 15.34
N ALA A 312 24.63 -3.50 16.30
CA ALA A 312 25.53 -4.06 17.30
C ALA A 312 24.68 -4.91 18.26
N LEU A 313 24.66 -6.22 18.00
CA LEU A 313 24.30 -7.21 19.01
C LEU A 313 25.14 -6.92 20.26
N PRO A 314 24.53 -6.55 21.41
CA PRO A 314 25.26 -6.52 22.66
C PRO A 314 25.57 -7.98 22.99
N GLU A 315 26.85 -8.32 22.87
CA GLU A 315 27.43 -9.67 22.98
C GLU A 315 27.22 -10.61 21.79
N ALA A 316 28.33 -11.18 21.32
CA ALA A 316 28.42 -12.18 20.27
C ALA A 316 27.79 -13.53 20.69
N LYS A 317 26.46 -13.59 20.73
CA LYS A 317 25.71 -14.85 20.69
C LYS A 317 24.79 -14.84 19.49
N GLU A 318 24.81 -15.93 18.74
CA GLU A 318 23.89 -16.15 17.62
C GLU A 318 22.45 -15.88 18.07
N PRO A 319 21.70 -15.00 17.37
CA PRO A 319 20.30 -14.79 17.66
C PRO A 319 19.55 -16.11 17.46
N SER A 320 18.71 -16.49 18.43
CA SER A 320 17.91 -17.71 18.31
C SER A 320 17.02 -17.65 17.05
N TRP A 321 16.72 -18.80 16.43
CA TRP A 321 15.90 -18.88 15.21
C TRP A 321 14.57 -18.12 15.29
N ARG A 322 13.99 -17.97 16.48
CA ARG A 322 12.75 -17.19 16.71
C ARG A 322 12.97 -15.70 16.57
N VAL A 323 14.12 -15.20 17.04
CA VAL A 323 14.51 -13.79 16.89
C VAL A 323 14.86 -13.51 15.43
N ALA A 324 15.60 -14.41 14.77
CA ALA A 324 15.87 -14.30 13.34
C ALA A 324 14.58 -14.32 12.50
N ALA A 325 13.61 -15.20 12.80
CA ALA A 325 12.34 -15.27 12.10
C ALA A 325 11.41 -14.06 12.35
N LEU A 326 11.38 -13.51 13.57
CA LEU A 326 10.63 -12.28 13.86
C LEU A 326 11.28 -11.04 13.23
N SER A 327 12.61 -10.97 13.25
CA SER A 327 13.35 -9.90 12.60
C SER A 327 13.25 -9.98 11.08
N ALA A 328 13.17 -11.19 10.49
CA ALA A 328 12.93 -11.40 9.06
C ALA A 328 11.56 -10.92 8.55
N VAL A 329 10.63 -10.55 9.44
CA VAL A 329 9.36 -9.88 9.08
C VAL A 329 9.50 -8.35 9.12
N GLN A 330 10.49 -7.82 9.86
CA GLN A 330 10.79 -6.39 9.95
C GLN A 330 11.82 -5.92 8.91
N PHE A 331 12.83 -6.75 8.64
CA PHE A 331 13.87 -6.49 7.62
C PHE A 331 13.36 -6.27 6.19
N PRO A 332 12.32 -6.96 5.69
CA PRO A 332 11.81 -6.75 4.33
C PRO A 332 11.40 -5.28 4.10
N ARG A 333 10.77 -4.65 5.09
CA ARG A 333 10.22 -3.29 4.95
C ARG A 333 11.27 -2.18 4.93
N GLU A 334 12.39 -2.34 5.65
CA GLU A 334 13.50 -1.38 5.58
C GLU A 334 14.26 -1.47 4.25
N VAL A 335 14.36 -2.68 3.69
CA VAL A 335 14.93 -2.91 2.35
C VAL A 335 14.04 -2.26 1.28
N ASP A 336 12.71 -2.35 1.42
CA ASP A 336 11.75 -1.74 0.49
C ASP A 336 11.87 -0.21 0.42
N PHE A 337 12.05 0.49 1.56
CA PHE A 337 12.15 1.96 1.57
C PHE A 337 13.39 2.48 0.81
N ARG A 338 14.51 1.74 0.84
CA ARG A 338 15.71 2.11 0.08
C ARG A 338 15.50 1.92 -1.41
N SER A 339 14.95 0.78 -1.82
CA SER A 339 14.65 0.53 -3.23
C SER A 339 13.62 1.52 -3.80
N ASP A 340 12.63 1.91 -3.00
CA ASP A 340 11.64 2.94 -3.35
C ASP A 340 12.33 4.27 -3.68
N VAL A 341 13.26 4.71 -2.82
CA VAL A 341 14.00 5.97 -3.00
C VAL A 341 14.95 5.90 -4.19
N GLU A 342 15.68 4.79 -4.37
CA GLU A 342 16.57 4.59 -5.54
C GLU A 342 15.75 4.56 -6.85
N GLN A 343 14.57 3.93 -6.84
CA GLN A 343 13.64 3.96 -7.98
C GLN A 343 13.13 5.38 -8.24
N LEU A 344 12.72 6.12 -7.22
CA LEU A 344 12.28 7.50 -7.34
C LEU A 344 13.38 8.43 -7.86
N GLU A 345 14.61 8.30 -7.37
CA GLU A 345 15.77 9.07 -7.84
C GLU A 345 16.00 8.81 -9.33
N ARG A 346 16.00 7.54 -9.74
CA ARG A 346 16.11 7.16 -11.15
C ARG A 346 14.98 7.77 -11.99
N LEU A 347 13.73 7.66 -11.53
CA LEU A 347 12.58 8.21 -12.24
C LEU A 347 12.60 9.75 -12.29
N LEU A 348 13.11 10.42 -11.26
CA LEU A 348 13.31 11.88 -11.23
C LEU A 348 14.38 12.31 -12.23
N LEU A 349 15.52 11.61 -12.27
CA LEU A 349 16.61 11.88 -13.22
C LEU A 349 16.17 11.63 -14.67
N GLU A 350 15.48 10.52 -14.92
CA GLU A 350 14.94 10.17 -16.23
C GLU A 350 13.83 11.14 -16.66
N ALA A 351 12.98 11.59 -15.71
CA ALA A 351 12.01 12.65 -15.94
C ALA A 351 12.70 13.94 -16.36
N ASP A 352 13.59 14.49 -15.54
CA ASP A 352 14.19 15.81 -15.77
C ASP A 352 15.04 15.86 -17.06
N ALA A 353 15.80 14.80 -17.35
CA ALA A 353 16.67 14.73 -18.53
C ALA A 353 15.88 14.66 -19.85
N SER A 354 14.89 13.75 -19.97
CA SER A 354 14.11 13.64 -21.22
C SER A 354 13.10 14.78 -21.38
N TRP A 355 12.56 15.29 -20.27
CA TRP A 355 11.50 16.32 -20.27
C TRP A 355 12.00 17.75 -20.45
N SER A 356 13.15 18.12 -19.90
CA SER A 356 13.57 19.53 -19.92
C SER A 356 14.16 19.91 -21.28
N ASP A 357 14.92 19.03 -21.92
CA ASP A 357 15.68 19.39 -23.12
C ASP A 357 14.82 19.47 -24.39
N THR A 358 13.91 18.51 -24.59
CA THR A 358 12.97 18.50 -25.73
C THR A 358 12.03 19.72 -25.68
N GLN A 359 11.53 20.05 -24.47
CA GLN A 359 10.68 21.22 -24.27
C GLN A 359 11.46 22.53 -24.45
N ARG A 360 12.69 22.62 -23.93
CA ARG A 360 13.57 23.80 -24.11
C ARG A 360 13.92 24.03 -25.58
N LEU A 361 14.14 22.96 -26.35
CA LEU A 361 14.36 23.06 -27.79
C LEU A 361 13.12 23.60 -28.49
N PHE A 362 11.95 22.99 -28.23
CA PHE A 362 10.68 23.43 -28.79
C PHE A 362 10.40 24.92 -28.50
N ASP A 363 10.45 25.32 -27.22
CA ASP A 363 10.16 26.69 -26.82
C ASP A 363 11.18 27.70 -27.39
N ARG A 364 12.45 27.29 -27.60
CA ARG A 364 13.47 28.11 -28.25
C ARG A 364 13.17 28.31 -29.73
N CYS A 365 12.84 27.25 -30.46
CA CYS A 365 12.45 27.32 -31.87
C CYS A 365 11.19 28.16 -32.07
N MET A 366 10.23 28.09 -31.15
CA MET A 366 9.03 28.94 -31.20
C MET A 366 9.34 30.43 -30.97
N LYS A 367 10.41 30.76 -30.25
CA LYS A 367 10.83 32.16 -29.98
C LYS A 367 11.81 32.69 -31.02
N GLN A 368 12.58 31.83 -31.68
CA GLN A 368 13.68 32.20 -32.57
C GLN A 368 13.54 31.50 -33.93
N SER A 369 13.16 32.26 -34.96
CA SER A 369 12.96 31.73 -36.32
C SER A 369 14.21 31.02 -36.86
N VAL A 370 15.41 31.57 -36.61
CA VAL A 370 16.68 30.97 -37.04
C VAL A 370 16.89 29.57 -36.44
N GLU A 371 16.52 29.36 -35.18
CA GLU A 371 16.63 28.04 -34.55
C GLU A 371 15.56 27.08 -35.08
N ARG A 372 14.37 27.58 -35.44
CA ARG A 372 13.34 26.79 -36.11
C ARG A 372 13.77 26.33 -37.50
N ASP A 373 14.39 27.21 -38.29
CA ASP A 373 14.92 26.86 -39.61
C ASP A 373 16.02 25.78 -39.52
N ARG A 374 16.90 25.89 -38.52
CA ARG A 374 17.92 24.88 -38.23
C ARG A 374 17.31 23.54 -37.81
N LEU A 375 16.31 23.58 -36.93
CA LEU A 375 15.57 22.39 -36.52
C LEU A 375 14.91 21.72 -37.72
N GLN A 376 14.21 22.48 -38.56
CA GLN A 376 13.56 21.96 -39.75
C GLN A 376 14.56 21.30 -40.71
N ALA A 377 15.71 21.95 -40.96
CA ALA A 377 16.76 21.37 -41.79
C ALA A 377 17.31 20.07 -41.20
N ALA A 378 17.53 20.02 -39.88
CA ALA A 378 17.97 18.82 -39.19
C ALA A 378 16.92 17.71 -39.22
N ALA A 379 15.65 18.03 -38.99
CA ALA A 379 14.55 17.09 -39.04
C ALA A 379 14.41 16.47 -40.42
N LYS A 380 14.46 17.25 -41.51
CA LYS A 380 14.46 16.73 -42.89
C LYS A 380 15.61 15.77 -43.15
N ALA A 381 16.82 16.10 -42.67
CA ALA A 381 18.00 15.26 -42.84
C ALA A 381 17.94 13.96 -42.01
N LEU A 382 17.33 14.01 -40.82
CA LEU A 382 17.24 12.88 -39.88
C LEU A 382 15.98 12.04 -40.04
N GLN A 383 14.99 12.50 -40.81
CA GLN A 383 13.71 11.80 -40.96
C GLN A 383 13.85 10.39 -41.54
N PRO A 384 14.72 10.10 -42.54
CA PRO A 384 14.92 8.73 -42.98
C PRO A 384 15.41 7.80 -41.86
N THR A 385 16.34 8.29 -41.01
CA THR A 385 16.81 7.55 -39.82
C THR A 385 15.70 7.36 -38.79
N TYR A 386 14.84 8.35 -38.61
CA TYR A 386 13.66 8.24 -37.76
C TYR A 386 12.71 7.13 -38.24
N SER A 387 12.45 7.04 -39.54
CA SER A 387 11.63 5.97 -40.14
C SER A 387 12.21 4.58 -39.87
N ARG A 388 13.54 4.38 -40.00
CA ARG A 388 14.22 3.12 -39.61
C ARG A 388 13.96 2.77 -38.15
N GLY A 389 14.11 3.76 -37.27
CA GLY A 389 13.84 3.60 -35.85
C GLY A 389 12.39 3.22 -35.54
N ARG A 390 11.42 3.80 -36.27
CA ARG A 390 9.99 3.51 -36.13
C ARG A 390 9.61 2.13 -36.65
N ALA A 391 10.19 1.69 -37.77
CA ALA A 391 10.01 0.34 -38.30
C ALA A 391 10.44 -0.71 -37.25
N ALA A 392 11.65 -0.58 -36.70
CA ALA A 392 12.13 -1.47 -35.65
C ALA A 392 11.31 -1.38 -34.35
N GLY A 393 11.00 -0.17 -33.90
CA GLY A 393 10.25 0.05 -32.65
C GLY A 393 8.80 -0.43 -32.73
N GLY A 394 8.13 -0.30 -33.87
CA GLY A 394 6.73 -0.70 -34.05
C GLY A 394 6.53 -2.21 -34.01
N VAL A 395 7.40 -2.98 -34.68
CA VAL A 395 7.39 -4.46 -34.59
C VAL A 395 7.68 -4.92 -33.17
N TRP A 396 8.70 -4.34 -32.52
CA TRP A 396 9.07 -4.69 -31.16
C TRP A 396 7.94 -4.40 -30.16
N GLU A 397 7.27 -3.24 -30.28
CA GLU A 397 6.11 -2.88 -29.46
C GLU A 397 4.94 -3.86 -29.68
N ALA A 398 4.64 -4.20 -30.93
CA ALA A 398 3.58 -5.15 -31.27
C ALA A 398 3.82 -6.54 -30.68
N VAL A 399 5.03 -7.09 -30.83
CA VAL A 399 5.42 -8.39 -30.25
C VAL A 399 5.36 -8.35 -28.72
N THR A 400 5.82 -7.27 -28.11
CA THR A 400 5.80 -7.12 -26.64
C THR A 400 4.38 -7.07 -26.10
N VAL A 401 3.44 -6.46 -26.82
CA VAL A 401 2.02 -6.36 -26.41
C VAL A 401 1.23 -7.64 -26.71
N ALA A 402 1.53 -8.31 -27.83
CA ALA A 402 0.83 -9.52 -28.30
C ALA A 402 1.34 -10.83 -27.69
N SER A 403 2.57 -10.83 -27.16
CA SER A 403 3.14 -12.02 -26.51
C SER A 403 2.37 -12.37 -25.23
N HIS A 404 1.51 -13.39 -25.36
CA HIS A 404 0.75 -13.98 -24.25
C HIS A 404 1.63 -14.85 -23.36
N ASP A 405 2.69 -15.42 -23.95
CA ASP A 405 3.70 -16.14 -23.20
C ASP A 405 4.44 -15.13 -22.35
N GLN A 406 4.21 -15.28 -21.06
CA GLN A 406 4.81 -14.64 -19.91
C GLN A 406 6.37 -14.59 -19.92
N SER A 407 7.04 -14.86 -21.04
CA SER A 407 8.45 -14.60 -21.24
C SER A 407 8.72 -13.14 -21.47
N THR A 408 9.09 -12.46 -20.38
CA THR A 408 10.06 -11.38 -20.48
C THR A 408 11.30 -11.96 -21.13
N VAL A 409 11.47 -11.69 -22.41
CA VAL A 409 12.69 -11.99 -23.13
C VAL A 409 13.73 -11.01 -22.58
N LEU A 410 14.58 -11.48 -21.66
CA LEU A 410 15.78 -10.73 -21.23
C LEU A 410 16.88 -10.90 -22.28
N ASP A 411 16.49 -10.82 -23.55
CA ASP A 411 17.37 -10.97 -24.68
C ASP A 411 17.44 -9.64 -25.41
N ALA A 412 18.63 -9.07 -25.48
CA ALA A 412 18.92 -7.95 -26.35
C ALA A 412 18.83 -8.35 -27.84
N ALA A 413 18.73 -9.66 -28.16
CA ALA A 413 18.71 -10.20 -29.52
C ALA A 413 17.37 -10.12 -30.26
N THR A 414 16.29 -9.57 -29.67
CA THR A 414 15.06 -9.21 -30.42
C THR A 414 15.19 -7.90 -31.21
N ALA A 415 16.36 -7.27 -31.25
CA ALA A 415 16.58 -6.13 -32.13
C ALA A 415 16.59 -6.60 -33.59
N LEU A 416 15.64 -6.11 -34.39
CA LEU A 416 15.62 -6.34 -35.84
C LEU A 416 16.99 -6.02 -36.45
N SER A 417 17.45 -6.89 -37.34
CA SER A 417 18.62 -6.66 -38.18
C SER A 417 18.40 -5.46 -39.10
N GLU A 418 19.48 -4.89 -39.62
CA GLU A 418 19.36 -3.78 -40.58
C GLU A 418 18.70 -4.26 -41.88
N GLU A 419 18.93 -5.52 -42.28
CA GLU A 419 18.26 -6.12 -43.45
C GLU A 419 16.75 -6.23 -43.25
N GLU A 420 16.27 -6.71 -42.09
CA GLU A 420 14.82 -6.80 -41.81
C GLU A 420 14.16 -5.41 -41.76
N VAL A 421 14.87 -4.40 -41.25
CA VAL A 421 14.39 -3.01 -41.27
C VAL A 421 14.32 -2.47 -42.70
N ASP A 422 15.30 -2.79 -43.55
CA ASP A 422 15.30 -2.42 -44.96
C ASP A 422 14.15 -3.09 -45.74
N GLU A 423 13.86 -4.36 -45.44
CA GLU A 423 12.74 -5.10 -46.04
C GLU A 423 11.41 -4.46 -45.67
N ILE A 424 11.17 -4.16 -44.39
CA ILE A 424 9.97 -3.44 -43.93
C ILE A 424 9.86 -2.08 -44.62
N LEU A 425 10.93 -1.29 -44.68
CA LEU A 425 10.90 0.02 -45.34
C LEU A 425 10.79 -0.06 -46.86
N GLY A 426 11.04 -1.23 -47.46
CA GLY A 426 10.84 -1.50 -48.88
C GLY A 426 9.36 -1.62 -49.27
N THR A 427 8.46 -1.78 -48.29
CA THR A 427 7.01 -1.88 -48.46
C THR A 427 6.27 -0.74 -47.75
N ASP A 428 5.06 -0.43 -48.20
CA ASP A 428 4.24 0.62 -47.59
C ASP A 428 3.54 0.08 -46.33
N HIS A 429 3.75 0.77 -45.20
CA HIS A 429 3.21 0.40 -43.90
C HIS A 429 2.50 1.58 -43.23
N PRO A 430 1.22 1.47 -42.84
CA PRO A 430 0.45 2.60 -42.30
C PRO A 430 0.92 3.14 -40.94
N TRP A 431 1.88 2.47 -40.29
CA TRP A 431 2.40 2.81 -38.97
C TRP A 431 3.84 3.35 -39.00
N VAL A 432 4.46 3.43 -40.18
CA VAL A 432 5.80 3.99 -40.43
C VAL A 432 5.71 5.09 -41.49
N PRO A 433 6.29 6.28 -41.26
CA PRO A 433 6.38 7.29 -42.32
C PRO A 433 7.46 6.91 -43.35
N ASP A 434 7.20 7.17 -44.64
CA ASP A 434 8.17 6.95 -45.72
C ASP A 434 9.51 7.65 -45.44
N PRO A 435 10.68 7.05 -45.73
CA PRO A 435 11.98 7.66 -45.51
C PRO A 435 12.33 8.70 -46.60
N ASP A 436 11.44 9.68 -46.84
CA ASP A 436 11.51 10.64 -47.94
C ASP A 436 11.97 12.05 -47.54
N GLY A 437 12.33 12.25 -46.27
CA GLY A 437 12.79 13.54 -45.74
C GLY A 437 11.66 14.54 -45.47
N SER A 438 10.40 14.15 -45.64
CA SER A 438 9.26 15.02 -45.36
C SER A 438 9.05 15.22 -43.87
N THR A 439 8.74 16.45 -43.46
CA THR A 439 8.37 16.79 -42.07
C THR A 439 6.91 17.22 -41.96
N ALA A 440 6.09 16.92 -42.98
CA ALA A 440 4.69 17.32 -43.02
C ALA A 440 3.85 16.53 -41.99
N PRO A 441 3.09 17.21 -41.09
CA PRO A 441 2.26 16.53 -40.10
C PRO A 441 1.15 15.67 -40.71
N LEU A 442 0.51 16.18 -41.77
CA LEU A 442 -0.58 15.52 -42.47
C LEU A 442 -0.22 15.32 -43.93
N ARG A 443 -0.57 14.15 -44.47
CA ARG A 443 -0.64 13.88 -45.92
C ARG A 443 -2.08 13.56 -46.28
N ASN A 444 -2.49 13.91 -47.48
CA ASN A 444 -3.80 13.49 -47.97
C ASN A 444 -3.69 12.07 -48.53
N ASP A 445 -4.65 11.22 -48.20
CA ASP A 445 -4.82 9.92 -48.85
C ASP A 445 -5.30 10.07 -50.31
N ALA A 446 -5.49 8.93 -50.99
CA ALA A 446 -5.94 8.89 -52.39
C ALA A 446 -7.30 9.59 -52.59
N GLU A 447 -8.16 9.56 -51.57
CA GLU A 447 -9.47 10.21 -51.54
C GLU A 447 -9.40 11.71 -51.15
N GLY A 448 -8.20 12.23 -50.90
CA GLY A 448 -7.95 13.66 -50.65
C GLY A 448 -8.17 14.11 -49.22
N ASN A 449 -8.32 13.19 -48.26
CA ASN A 449 -8.55 13.54 -46.87
C ASN A 449 -7.34 13.30 -45.95
N PRO A 450 -7.23 14.02 -44.81
CA PRO A 450 -6.01 14.07 -44.02
C PRO A 450 -5.71 12.74 -43.34
N SER A 451 -4.42 12.40 -43.31
CA SER A 451 -3.87 11.19 -42.71
C SER A 451 -2.61 11.50 -41.92
N TRP A 452 -2.53 10.93 -40.71
CA TRP A 452 -1.37 10.99 -39.83
C TRP A 452 -0.54 9.70 -39.97
N LEU A 453 0.65 9.80 -40.57
CA LEU A 453 1.48 8.64 -40.93
C LEU A 453 2.55 8.28 -39.87
N TRP A 454 2.65 9.08 -38.80
CA TRP A 454 3.76 8.98 -37.84
C TRP A 454 3.51 7.98 -36.70
N GLY A 455 2.32 7.37 -36.67
CA GLY A 455 1.89 6.41 -35.64
C GLY A 455 1.36 7.05 -34.35
N THR A 456 0.77 6.23 -33.47
CA THR A 456 0.10 6.66 -32.23
C THR A 456 1.07 7.23 -31.18
N GLY A 457 2.27 6.64 -31.06
CA GLY A 457 3.28 7.10 -30.10
C GLY A 457 3.82 8.51 -30.40
N ALA A 458 4.08 8.80 -31.68
CA ALA A 458 4.50 10.13 -32.13
C ALA A 458 3.38 11.15 -31.96
N ALA A 459 2.14 10.78 -32.33
CA ALA A 459 0.96 11.62 -32.13
C ALA A 459 0.85 12.09 -30.67
N GLU A 460 0.93 11.17 -29.71
CA GLU A 460 0.84 11.52 -28.30
C GLU A 460 1.96 12.47 -27.84
N ARG A 461 3.21 12.21 -28.24
CA ARG A 461 4.36 13.06 -27.84
C ARG A 461 4.26 14.46 -28.40
N VAL A 462 3.87 14.59 -29.67
CA VAL A 462 3.66 15.89 -30.34
C VAL A 462 2.58 16.69 -29.61
N VAL A 463 1.41 16.08 -29.33
CA VAL A 463 0.33 16.76 -28.61
C VAL A 463 0.76 17.16 -27.19
N ARG A 464 1.52 16.32 -26.49
CA ARG A 464 2.05 16.62 -25.15
C ARG A 464 3.02 17.81 -25.13
N LEU A 465 3.92 17.91 -26.12
CA LEU A 465 4.81 19.07 -26.27
C LEU A 465 4.02 20.37 -26.48
N ILE A 466 3.00 20.32 -27.36
CA ILE A 466 2.10 21.44 -27.62
C ILE A 466 1.35 21.87 -26.35
N LEU A 467 0.70 20.91 -25.68
CA LEU A 467 -0.02 21.15 -24.43
C LEU A 467 0.84 21.85 -23.39
N ARG A 468 2.09 21.42 -23.26
CA ARG A 468 3.01 21.96 -22.27
C ARG A 468 3.44 23.38 -22.60
N SER A 469 3.78 23.66 -23.85
CA SER A 469 4.13 25.03 -24.27
C SER A 469 2.95 25.97 -24.08
N LEU A 470 1.73 25.55 -24.43
CA LEU A 470 0.51 26.34 -24.21
C LEU A 470 0.26 26.63 -22.72
N ARG A 471 0.47 25.65 -21.83
CA ARG A 471 0.34 25.86 -20.36
C ARG A 471 1.37 26.86 -19.82
N ASN A 472 2.62 26.78 -20.29
CA ASN A 472 3.65 27.74 -19.91
C ASN A 472 3.29 29.15 -20.36
N GLN A 473 2.83 29.30 -21.61
CA GLN A 473 2.37 30.58 -22.15
C GLN A 473 1.18 31.14 -21.36
N ILE A 474 0.17 30.33 -21.02
CA ILE A 474 -0.98 30.74 -20.18
C ILE A 474 -0.53 31.27 -18.83
N SER A 475 0.48 30.61 -18.23
CA SER A 475 0.99 31.00 -16.91
C SER A 475 1.63 32.39 -16.91
N GLU A 476 2.22 32.78 -18.03
CA GLU A 476 2.91 34.08 -18.21
C GLU A 476 2.03 35.13 -18.92
N ALA A 477 0.91 34.73 -19.55
CA ALA A 477 0.13 35.59 -20.41
C ALA A 477 -0.78 36.61 -19.66
N PRO A 478 -0.91 37.84 -20.18
CA PRO A 478 -1.92 38.81 -19.75
C PRO A 478 -3.35 38.27 -19.90
N ARG A 479 -4.28 38.72 -19.05
CA ARG A 479 -5.68 38.24 -19.02
C ARG A 479 -6.39 38.27 -20.38
N GLU A 480 -6.12 39.28 -21.20
CA GLU A 480 -6.74 39.47 -22.52
C GLU A 480 -6.39 38.35 -23.52
N GLN A 481 -5.23 37.70 -23.36
CA GLN A 481 -4.76 36.62 -24.25
C GLN A 481 -5.12 35.22 -23.73
N ARG A 482 -5.57 35.11 -22.47
CA ARG A 482 -5.86 33.82 -21.83
C ARG A 482 -7.00 33.06 -22.48
N ALA A 483 -8.09 33.75 -22.84
CA ALA A 483 -9.26 33.10 -23.45
C ALA A 483 -8.92 32.38 -24.78
N GLU A 484 -8.00 32.96 -25.57
CA GLU A 484 -7.50 32.34 -26.80
C GLU A 484 -6.60 31.14 -26.48
N LEU A 485 -5.65 31.31 -25.57
CA LEU A 485 -4.74 30.23 -25.18
C LEU A 485 -5.48 29.05 -24.50
N GLU A 486 -6.50 29.33 -23.70
CA GLU A 486 -7.38 28.32 -23.09
C GLU A 486 -8.15 27.53 -24.16
N ARG A 487 -8.63 28.19 -25.22
CA ARG A 487 -9.27 27.52 -26.35
C ARG A 487 -8.29 26.57 -27.06
N ARG A 488 -7.06 27.02 -27.30
CA ARG A 488 -5.99 26.20 -27.88
C ARG A 488 -5.60 25.03 -27.00
N LEU A 489 -5.49 25.28 -25.69
CA LEU A 489 -5.17 24.26 -24.71
C LEU A 489 -6.28 23.19 -24.66
N LYS A 490 -7.54 23.60 -24.72
CA LYS A 490 -8.68 22.68 -24.79
C LYS A 490 -8.61 21.80 -26.04
N ALA A 491 -8.40 22.39 -27.22
CA ALA A 491 -8.26 21.63 -28.46
C ALA A 491 -7.10 20.61 -28.41
N ALA A 492 -5.95 21.01 -27.85
CA ALA A 492 -4.82 20.10 -27.64
C ALA A 492 -5.12 19.00 -26.59
N SER A 493 -5.93 19.30 -25.57
CA SER A 493 -6.35 18.30 -24.58
C SER A 493 -7.32 17.29 -25.20
N ASP A 494 -8.27 17.76 -26.01
CA ASP A 494 -9.22 16.91 -26.73
C ASP A 494 -8.49 16.00 -27.73
N ALA A 495 -7.48 16.55 -28.44
CA ALA A 495 -6.62 15.77 -29.33
C ALA A 495 -5.82 14.68 -28.59
N LEU A 496 -5.33 14.97 -27.38
CA LEU A 496 -4.62 13.99 -26.55
C LEU A 496 -5.56 12.85 -26.15
N LEU A 497 -6.77 13.17 -25.69
CA LEU A 497 -7.78 12.19 -25.29
C LEU A 497 -8.15 11.26 -26.45
N LYS A 498 -8.42 11.82 -27.64
CA LYS A 498 -8.69 11.03 -28.85
C LYS A 498 -7.50 10.15 -29.23
N THR A 499 -6.28 10.68 -29.17
CA THR A 499 -5.06 9.92 -29.47
C THR A 499 -4.86 8.74 -28.51
N GLN A 500 -5.10 8.96 -27.22
CA GLN A 500 -5.03 7.91 -26.20
C GLN A 500 -6.09 6.83 -26.44
N ALA A 501 -7.33 7.21 -26.76
CA ALA A 501 -8.41 6.26 -27.07
C ALA A 501 -8.09 5.38 -28.29
N VAL A 502 -7.53 5.97 -29.36
CA VAL A 502 -7.08 5.20 -30.54
C VAL A 502 -5.97 4.22 -30.17
N ARG A 503 -5.02 4.64 -29.32
CA ARG A 503 -3.95 3.75 -28.87
C ARG A 503 -4.45 2.63 -27.97
N ASP A 504 -5.39 2.92 -27.07
CA ASP A 504 -5.94 1.91 -26.18
C ASP A 504 -6.68 0.84 -27.01
N ALA A 505 -7.43 1.24 -28.05
CA ALA A 505 -8.03 0.31 -29.02
C ALA A 505 -7.00 -0.51 -29.82
N LEU A 506 -5.89 0.11 -30.24
CA LEU A 506 -4.76 -0.59 -30.86
C LEU A 506 -4.15 -1.62 -29.90
N THR A 507 -3.96 -1.26 -28.63
CA THR A 507 -3.39 -2.15 -27.62
C THR A 507 -4.32 -3.34 -27.37
N GLU A 508 -5.63 -3.11 -27.28
CA GLU A 508 -6.64 -4.17 -27.12
C GLU A 508 -6.62 -5.16 -28.29
N GLN A 509 -6.58 -4.67 -29.54
CA GLN A 509 -6.48 -5.53 -30.72
C GLN A 509 -5.15 -6.28 -30.80
N LEU A 510 -4.03 -5.63 -30.46
CA LEU A 510 -2.71 -6.28 -30.41
C LEU A 510 -2.66 -7.37 -29.34
N THR A 511 -3.23 -7.13 -28.16
CA THR A 511 -3.32 -8.15 -27.11
C THR A 511 -4.23 -9.30 -27.51
N ALA A 512 -5.24 -9.08 -28.36
CA ALA A 512 -6.05 -10.17 -28.91
C ALA A 512 -5.37 -10.91 -30.07
N ALA A 513 -4.38 -10.28 -30.71
CA ALA A 513 -3.64 -10.84 -31.82
C ALA A 513 -2.54 -11.79 -31.31
N ASP A 514 -2.44 -12.98 -31.92
CA ASP A 514 -1.38 -13.94 -31.65
C ASP A 514 -0.17 -13.63 -32.56
N LEU A 515 0.59 -12.58 -32.23
CA LEU A 515 1.79 -12.16 -32.99
C LEU A 515 3.05 -12.69 -32.29
N ASP A 516 3.80 -13.56 -32.98
CA ASP A 516 5.09 -14.11 -32.53
C ASP A 516 6.13 -13.96 -33.66
N LEU A 517 7.39 -13.72 -33.30
CA LEU A 517 8.54 -13.68 -34.21
C LEU A 517 9.03 -15.10 -34.61
N SER A 518 8.51 -16.13 -33.95
CA SER A 518 8.93 -17.53 -34.10
C SER A 518 8.45 -18.31 -35.35
N PRO A 519 7.36 -17.97 -36.09
CA PRO A 519 6.98 -18.70 -37.31
C PRO A 519 7.75 -18.27 -38.56
N ALA A 520 7.61 -19.04 -39.64
CA ALA A 520 8.15 -18.73 -40.96
C ALA A 520 7.56 -17.39 -41.47
N GLY A 521 8.39 -16.34 -41.49
CA GLY A 521 8.00 -14.96 -41.87
C GLY A 521 8.54 -13.88 -40.94
N GLY A 522 9.00 -14.22 -39.72
CA GLY A 522 9.75 -13.30 -38.84
C GLY A 522 9.10 -11.93 -38.65
N ALA A 523 9.92 -10.86 -38.72
CA ALA A 523 9.48 -9.47 -38.56
C ALA A 523 8.48 -8.99 -39.63
N GLU A 524 8.57 -9.52 -40.85
CA GLU A 524 7.69 -9.18 -41.97
C GLU A 524 6.24 -9.64 -41.69
N ALA A 525 6.06 -10.85 -41.16
CA ALA A 525 4.74 -11.35 -40.78
C ALA A 525 4.08 -10.50 -39.70
N VAL A 526 4.86 -10.05 -38.70
CA VAL A 526 4.38 -9.11 -37.66
C VAL A 526 4.02 -7.77 -38.28
N ALA A 527 4.85 -7.26 -39.20
CA ALA A 527 4.58 -6.00 -39.90
C ALA A 527 3.28 -6.06 -40.72
N VAL A 528 2.98 -7.18 -41.38
CA VAL A 528 1.71 -7.42 -42.10
C VAL A 528 0.53 -7.49 -41.13
N GLY A 529 0.63 -8.26 -40.03
CA GLY A 529 -0.43 -8.30 -39.02
C GLY A 529 -0.71 -6.93 -38.39
N LEU A 530 0.33 -6.12 -38.19
CA LEU A 530 0.21 -4.74 -37.72
C LEU A 530 -0.46 -3.84 -38.76
N ASN A 531 -0.22 -4.04 -40.06
CA ASN A 531 -0.90 -3.33 -41.14
C ASN A 531 -2.41 -3.58 -41.11
N ASP A 532 -2.81 -4.85 -40.94
CA ASP A 532 -4.23 -5.24 -40.89
C ASP A 532 -4.93 -4.54 -39.71
N ILE A 533 -4.34 -4.61 -38.51
CA ILE A 533 -4.89 -3.95 -37.32
C ILE A 533 -4.99 -2.42 -37.50
N PHE A 534 -3.96 -1.78 -38.06
CA PHE A 534 -3.98 -0.34 -38.32
C PHE A 534 -5.07 0.07 -39.33
N THR A 535 -5.30 -0.78 -40.33
CA THR A 535 -6.30 -0.57 -41.38
C THR A 535 -7.70 -0.77 -40.83
N ASP A 536 -7.94 -1.86 -40.08
CA ASP A 536 -9.22 -2.18 -39.45
C ASP A 536 -9.64 -1.11 -38.45
N LEU A 537 -8.68 -0.61 -37.66
CA LEU A 537 -8.90 0.50 -36.73
C LEU A 537 -8.89 1.87 -37.41
N GLN A 538 -8.54 1.95 -38.70
CA GLN A 538 -8.47 3.20 -39.47
C GLN A 538 -7.63 4.29 -38.78
N ILE A 539 -6.49 3.90 -38.18
CA ILE A 539 -5.72 4.75 -37.25
C ILE A 539 -5.23 6.05 -37.93
N GLN A 540 -4.67 5.94 -39.13
CA GLN A 540 -4.13 7.11 -39.86
C GLN A 540 -5.19 8.18 -40.09
N ARG A 541 -6.41 7.74 -40.39
CA ARG A 541 -7.57 8.60 -40.66
C ARG A 541 -8.10 9.25 -39.39
N ALA A 542 -8.31 8.46 -38.34
CA ALA A 542 -8.78 8.98 -37.06
C ALA A 542 -7.81 9.99 -36.43
N LEU A 543 -6.50 9.71 -36.50
CA LEU A 543 -5.49 10.66 -36.07
C LEU A 543 -5.34 11.82 -37.06
N GLY A 544 -5.51 11.60 -38.36
CA GLY A 544 -5.51 12.65 -39.38
C GLY A 544 -6.60 13.70 -39.12
N ASP A 545 -7.84 13.27 -38.90
CA ASP A 545 -8.96 14.13 -38.53
C ASP A 545 -8.67 14.88 -37.22
N THR A 546 -8.16 14.17 -36.20
CA THR A 546 -7.80 14.74 -34.90
C THR A 546 -6.72 15.83 -35.01
N PHE A 547 -5.69 15.61 -35.84
CA PHE A 547 -4.61 16.58 -36.04
C PHE A 547 -5.02 17.71 -36.97
N ALA A 548 -5.95 17.50 -37.91
CA ALA A 548 -6.53 18.58 -38.70
C ALA A 548 -7.30 19.57 -37.82
N ASP A 549 -8.14 19.07 -36.90
CA ASP A 549 -8.82 19.87 -35.88
C ASP A 549 -7.82 20.63 -35.00
N LEU A 550 -6.76 19.93 -34.56
CA LEU A 550 -5.71 20.54 -33.73
C LEU A 550 -4.99 21.67 -34.47
N ILE A 551 -4.54 21.43 -35.70
CA ILE A 551 -3.86 22.42 -36.55
C ILE A 551 -4.75 23.64 -36.78
N ALA A 552 -6.06 23.44 -37.02
CA ALA A 552 -7.01 24.53 -37.18
C ALA A 552 -7.14 25.39 -35.91
N ALA A 553 -7.02 24.78 -34.73
CA ALA A 553 -7.12 25.48 -33.46
C ALA A 553 -5.82 26.16 -33.01
N VAL A 554 -4.68 25.49 -33.11
CA VAL A 554 -3.40 25.96 -32.53
C VAL A 554 -2.44 26.58 -33.53
N GLY A 555 -2.68 26.37 -34.82
CA GLY A 555 -1.82 26.82 -35.92
C GLY A 555 -0.86 25.73 -36.39
N ARG A 556 -0.65 25.67 -37.71
CA ARG A 556 0.19 24.68 -38.38
C ARG A 556 1.64 24.69 -37.90
N ASP A 557 2.19 25.88 -37.70
CA ASP A 557 3.57 26.09 -37.27
C ASP A 557 3.93 25.39 -35.97
N LEU A 558 2.98 25.39 -35.02
CA LEU A 558 3.16 24.79 -33.71
C LEU A 558 3.27 23.27 -33.81
N VAL A 559 2.43 22.67 -34.66
CA VAL A 559 2.37 21.21 -34.89
C VAL A 559 3.57 20.74 -35.69
N GLU A 560 3.96 21.47 -36.73
CA GLU A 560 5.17 21.20 -37.53
C GLU A 560 6.42 21.23 -36.66
N THR A 561 6.61 22.30 -35.87
CA THR A 561 7.78 22.42 -34.99
C THR A 561 7.81 21.30 -33.95
N ALA A 562 6.67 20.90 -33.40
CA ALA A 562 6.61 19.84 -32.40
C ALA A 562 6.95 18.47 -33.01
N LEU A 563 6.53 18.21 -34.24
CA LEU A 563 6.89 17.03 -34.99
C LEU A 563 8.37 17.01 -35.38
N GLU A 564 8.93 18.15 -35.79
CA GLU A 564 10.36 18.26 -36.11
C GLU A 564 11.23 18.01 -34.87
N VAL A 565 10.82 18.50 -33.69
CA VAL A 565 11.45 18.17 -32.41
C VAL A 565 11.37 16.66 -32.13
N GLU A 566 10.20 16.05 -32.31
CA GLU A 566 10.01 14.60 -32.16
C GLU A 566 10.97 13.81 -33.07
N ILE A 567 11.11 14.19 -34.34
CA ILE A 567 12.02 13.54 -35.29
C ILE A 567 13.46 13.62 -34.80
N VAL A 568 13.95 14.82 -34.48
CA VAL A 568 15.35 15.03 -34.06
C VAL A 568 15.65 14.34 -32.74
N SER A 569 14.75 14.43 -31.76
CA SER A 569 14.95 13.83 -30.43
C SER A 569 14.85 12.31 -30.41
N ARG A 570 14.11 11.69 -31.37
CA ARG A 570 13.84 10.25 -31.37
C ARG A 570 14.47 9.47 -32.50
N CYS A 571 15.14 10.12 -33.46
CA CYS A 571 15.76 9.44 -34.60
C CYS A 571 16.72 8.29 -34.20
N THR A 572 17.38 8.37 -33.04
CA THR A 572 18.30 7.33 -32.52
C THR A 572 17.76 6.55 -31.31
N SER A 573 16.58 6.90 -30.79
CA SER A 573 16.00 6.32 -29.56
C SER A 573 14.58 5.77 -29.75
N ALA A 574 14.16 5.57 -31.00
CA ALA A 574 12.83 5.07 -31.35
C ALA A 574 12.53 3.63 -30.87
N ARG A 575 13.55 2.87 -30.44
CA ARG A 575 13.44 1.49 -29.92
C ARG A 575 13.09 1.39 -28.44
N THR A 576 13.19 2.48 -27.67
CA THR A 576 12.93 2.42 -26.23
C THR A 576 11.42 2.50 -25.97
N PRO A 577 10.81 1.54 -25.23
CA PRO A 577 9.42 1.64 -24.82
C PRO A 577 9.15 2.97 -24.13
N GLN A 578 7.96 3.49 -24.37
CA GLN A 578 7.59 4.87 -24.07
C GLN A 578 7.68 5.18 -22.57
N GLN A 579 8.74 5.88 -22.16
CA GLN A 579 8.84 6.38 -20.79
C GLN A 579 8.08 7.70 -20.66
N ARG A 580 6.88 7.61 -20.09
CA ARG A 580 6.00 8.75 -19.83
C ARG A 580 6.37 9.33 -18.48
N SER A 581 7.45 10.07 -18.43
CA SER A 581 7.72 10.85 -17.23
C SER A 581 6.84 12.10 -17.20
N ALA A 582 6.74 12.80 -16.08
CA ALA A 582 6.21 14.17 -15.97
C ALA A 582 7.02 14.87 -14.87
N PRO A 583 7.13 16.21 -14.83
CA PRO A 583 7.96 16.88 -13.86
C PRO A 583 7.15 16.94 -12.56
N PHE A 584 7.71 16.44 -11.47
CA PHE A 584 7.06 16.49 -10.16
C PHE A 584 8.06 16.87 -9.09
N GLN A 585 7.54 17.45 -8.01
CA GLN A 585 8.27 17.66 -6.77
C GLN A 585 7.97 16.51 -5.82
N PHE A 586 8.99 15.92 -5.22
CA PHE A 586 8.83 14.84 -4.26
C PHE A 586 8.83 15.38 -2.83
N LEU A 587 7.87 14.95 -2.02
CA LEU A 587 7.79 15.29 -0.59
C LEU A 587 7.51 14.03 0.23
N ARG A 588 8.35 13.75 1.23
CA ARG A 588 8.08 12.70 2.22
C ARG A 588 7.34 13.31 3.41
N LEU A 589 6.14 12.81 3.68
CA LEU A 589 5.36 13.13 4.87
C LEU A 589 5.65 12.07 5.93
N GLY A 590 6.43 12.44 6.95
CA GLY A 590 6.76 11.58 8.09
C GLY A 590 6.55 12.24 9.44
N PRO A 591 6.56 11.46 10.53
CA PRO A 591 6.35 11.93 11.90
C PRO A 591 7.55 12.64 12.53
N ASP A 592 8.64 12.80 11.78
CA ASP A 592 9.89 13.43 12.20
C ASP A 592 10.03 14.90 11.77
N ILE A 593 8.98 15.46 11.15
CA ILE A 593 8.90 16.90 10.94
C ILE A 593 8.80 17.61 12.31
N PRO A 594 9.53 18.71 12.53
CA PRO A 594 9.36 19.50 13.75
C PRO A 594 7.91 19.90 13.97
N LEU A 595 7.53 20.03 15.25
CA LEU A 595 6.22 20.51 15.66
C LEU A 595 6.34 21.93 16.24
N PRO A 596 6.19 23.00 15.42
CA PRO A 596 6.35 24.37 15.90
C PRO A 596 5.49 24.74 17.11
N LEU A 597 4.36 24.06 17.31
CA LEU A 597 3.51 24.22 18.51
C LEU A 597 4.24 23.94 19.85
N LEU A 598 5.32 23.14 19.83
CA LEU A 598 6.09 22.75 21.01
C LEU A 598 7.41 23.52 21.18
N ASP A 599 7.76 24.44 20.28
CA ASP A 599 9.04 25.15 20.35
C ASP A 599 9.20 25.99 21.63
N ASP A 600 8.07 26.47 22.18
CA ASP A 600 8.05 27.25 23.43
C ASP A 600 8.06 26.36 24.69
N GLN A 601 8.03 25.03 24.53
CA GLN A 601 7.99 24.06 25.62
C GLN A 601 9.34 23.33 25.74
N PRO A 602 9.81 23.02 26.96
CA PRO A 602 11.05 22.25 27.14
C PRO A 602 10.96 20.86 26.48
N GLU A 603 9.77 20.28 26.39
CA GLU A 603 9.49 18.99 25.76
C GLU A 603 9.55 19.01 24.23
N GLY A 604 9.63 20.18 23.57
CA GLY A 604 9.78 20.26 22.12
C GLY A 604 11.04 19.55 21.61
N SER A 605 12.14 19.68 22.35
CA SER A 605 13.38 18.94 22.06
C SER A 605 13.20 17.42 22.19
N ILE A 606 12.37 16.96 23.12
CA ILE A 606 12.06 15.54 23.32
C ILE A 606 11.23 15.03 22.15
N ALA A 607 10.21 15.78 21.72
CA ALA A 607 9.37 15.44 20.57
C ALA A 607 10.21 15.23 19.30
N ASN A 608 11.11 16.18 18.99
CA ASN A 608 11.99 16.10 17.83
C ASN A 608 12.95 14.89 17.90
N ASN A 609 13.39 14.52 19.11
CA ASN A 609 14.27 13.36 19.31
C ASN A 609 13.53 12.01 19.23
N LEU A 610 12.22 11.99 19.46
CA LEU A 610 11.43 10.75 19.34
C LEU A 610 11.28 10.30 17.89
N LYS A 611 11.25 11.22 16.93
CA LYS A 611 11.01 10.90 15.51
C LYS A 611 9.75 10.03 15.35
N ASP A 612 9.84 8.87 14.71
CA ASP A 612 8.73 7.91 14.56
C ASP A 612 8.24 7.31 15.89
N ARG A 613 9.07 7.26 16.94
CA ARG A 613 8.66 6.82 18.27
C ARG A 613 7.67 7.77 18.95
N ILE A 614 7.39 8.94 18.38
CA ILE A 614 6.31 9.82 18.85
C ILE A 614 4.93 9.20 18.66
N LEU A 615 4.83 8.18 17.80
CA LEU A 615 3.60 7.42 17.57
C LEU A 615 3.55 6.21 18.53
N TYR A 616 2.42 5.96 19.16
CA TYR A 616 2.21 4.68 19.86
C TYR A 616 2.16 3.54 18.85
N GLY A 617 1.61 3.79 17.67
CA GLY A 617 1.51 2.84 16.59
C GLY A 617 2.85 2.35 16.05
N SER A 618 3.97 3.07 16.24
CA SER A 618 5.31 2.55 15.88
C SER A 618 5.87 1.59 16.93
N GLN A 619 5.33 1.63 18.15
CA GLN A 619 5.74 0.73 19.23
C GLN A 619 5.24 -0.70 18.97
N VAL A 620 5.94 -1.67 19.57
CA VAL A 620 5.52 -3.08 19.57
C VAL A 620 5.34 -3.64 18.15
N GLY A 621 6.31 -3.40 17.28
CA GLY A 621 6.31 -3.94 15.91
C GLY A 621 5.14 -3.46 15.07
N HIS A 622 4.75 -2.19 15.22
CA HIS A 622 3.64 -1.52 14.57
C HIS A 622 2.22 -1.85 15.05
N PHE A 623 2.07 -2.51 16.21
CA PHE A 623 0.78 -2.86 16.81
C PHE A 623 0.34 -1.97 17.96
N GLY A 624 1.20 -1.04 18.41
CA GLY A 624 0.98 -0.31 19.65
C GLY A 624 -0.38 0.40 19.69
N ALA A 625 -0.82 1.08 18.64
CA ALA A 625 -2.08 1.85 18.67
C ALA A 625 -3.34 0.98 18.88
N PHE A 626 -3.30 -0.33 18.57
CA PHE A 626 -4.40 -1.23 18.92
C PHE A 626 -4.52 -1.52 20.41
N GLY A 627 -3.54 -1.12 21.20
CA GLY A 627 -3.55 -1.28 22.65
C GLY A 627 -4.71 -0.54 23.30
N ALA A 628 -4.75 0.79 23.18
CA ALA A 628 -5.71 1.62 23.91
C ALA A 628 -6.39 2.64 23.00
N ALA A 629 -7.65 2.97 23.30
CA ALA A 629 -8.39 4.02 22.60
C ALA A 629 -7.66 5.37 22.64
N ASP A 630 -7.09 5.74 23.80
CA ASP A 630 -6.32 6.98 23.94
C ASP A 630 -5.04 7.00 23.10
N TRP A 631 -4.45 5.84 22.82
CA TRP A 631 -3.27 5.75 21.94
C TRP A 631 -3.67 5.96 20.49
N ARG A 632 -4.85 5.47 20.07
CA ARG A 632 -5.42 5.77 18.75
C ARG A 632 -5.74 7.25 18.62
N ARG A 633 -6.34 7.86 19.65
CA ARG A 633 -6.60 9.31 19.67
C ARG A 633 -5.31 10.13 19.54
N TRP A 634 -4.23 9.67 20.18
CA TRP A 634 -2.91 10.30 20.06
C TRP A 634 -2.33 10.19 18.65
N ASP A 635 -2.29 8.99 18.08
CA ASP A 635 -1.74 8.78 16.73
C ASP A 635 -2.54 9.54 15.67
N TRP A 636 -3.87 9.57 15.80
CA TRP A 636 -4.75 10.39 14.97
C TRP A 636 -4.38 11.88 15.06
N LEU A 637 -4.26 12.41 16.28
CA LEU A 637 -3.86 13.80 16.52
C LEU A 637 -2.51 14.12 15.88
N MET A 638 -1.50 13.26 16.09
CA MET A 638 -0.18 13.42 15.48
C MET A 638 -0.26 13.38 13.94
N GLY A 639 -1.16 12.57 13.38
CA GLY A 639 -1.46 12.54 11.94
C GLY A 639 -1.83 13.92 11.40
N ARG A 640 -2.80 14.55 12.06
CA ARG A 640 -3.27 15.90 11.71
C ARG A 640 -2.16 16.95 11.89
N LEU A 641 -1.47 16.95 13.03
CA LEU A 641 -0.43 17.93 13.34
C LEU A 641 0.77 17.87 12.39
N HIS A 642 1.24 16.66 12.06
CA HIS A 642 2.33 16.48 11.09
C HIS A 642 1.89 16.88 9.69
N CYS A 643 0.65 16.56 9.28
CA CYS A 643 0.13 16.95 7.97
C CYS A 643 0.05 18.48 7.82
N VAL A 644 -0.42 19.21 8.84
CA VAL A 644 -0.41 20.69 8.85
C VAL A 644 1.00 21.24 8.66
N ALA A 645 2.00 20.68 9.34
CA ALA A 645 3.39 21.14 9.21
C ALA A 645 3.93 20.92 7.79
N HIS A 646 3.73 19.73 7.23
CA HIS A 646 4.20 19.39 5.87
C HIS A 646 3.49 20.21 4.79
N LEU A 647 2.16 20.28 4.83
CA LEU A 647 1.37 21.02 3.84
C LEU A 647 1.54 22.53 3.98
N GLY A 648 1.64 23.04 5.20
CA GLY A 648 1.96 24.43 5.47
C GLY A 648 3.29 24.82 4.84
N ALA A 649 4.35 24.04 5.09
CA ALA A 649 5.67 24.25 4.49
C ALA A 649 5.63 24.15 2.95
N MET A 650 4.95 23.14 2.40
CA MET A 650 4.75 22.97 0.95
C MET A 650 4.11 24.20 0.30
N LEU A 651 3.16 24.83 0.99
CA LEU A 651 2.43 26.02 0.50
C LEU A 651 3.11 27.35 0.83
N GLY A 652 4.30 27.32 1.45
CA GLY A 652 5.07 28.50 1.81
C GLY A 652 4.55 29.25 3.04
N ALA A 653 3.88 28.56 3.96
CA ALA A 653 3.52 29.12 5.26
C ALA A 653 4.78 29.31 6.13
N ASP A 654 4.80 30.41 6.90
CA ASP A 654 5.83 30.62 7.92
C ASP A 654 5.54 29.79 9.18
N GLU A 655 6.55 29.64 10.04
CA GLU A 655 6.45 28.84 11.27
C GLU A 655 5.35 29.33 12.21
N ASN A 656 5.08 30.64 12.27
CA ASN A 656 4.01 31.20 13.10
C ASN A 656 2.63 30.78 12.60
N TRP A 657 2.42 30.80 11.28
CA TRP A 657 1.19 30.32 10.68
C TRP A 657 0.99 28.83 10.97
N ILE A 658 2.04 28.02 10.80
CA ILE A 658 1.99 26.57 11.07
C ILE A 658 1.66 26.32 12.55
N ARG A 659 2.36 26.99 13.47
CA ARG A 659 2.15 26.91 14.91
C ARG A 659 0.70 27.21 15.29
N GLU A 660 0.15 28.30 14.77
CA GLU A 660 -1.22 28.69 15.09
C GLU A 660 -2.25 27.76 14.45
N THR A 661 -2.02 27.26 13.24
CA THR A 661 -2.89 26.25 12.63
C THR A 661 -2.86 24.93 13.42
N GLN A 662 -1.70 24.50 13.90
CA GLN A 662 -1.57 23.34 14.80
C GLN A 662 -2.35 23.54 16.12
N ARG A 663 -2.39 24.76 16.68
CA ARG A 663 -3.24 25.05 17.85
C ARG A 663 -4.73 24.93 17.55
N GLN A 664 -5.16 25.24 16.33
CA GLN A 664 -6.56 25.02 15.93
C GLN A 664 -6.87 23.52 15.81
N VAL A 665 -5.93 22.68 15.35
CA VAL A 665 -6.06 21.21 15.43
C VAL A 665 -6.24 20.74 16.87
N LEU A 666 -5.45 21.28 17.82
CA LEU A 666 -5.62 20.95 19.23
C LEU A 666 -7.02 21.32 19.74
N LYS A 667 -7.54 22.49 19.37
CA LYS A 667 -8.91 22.90 19.74
C LYS A 667 -9.97 21.98 19.14
N ALA A 668 -9.84 21.61 17.86
CA ALA A 668 -10.76 20.71 17.17
C ALA A 668 -10.80 19.31 17.82
N GLU A 669 -9.66 18.84 18.35
CA GLU A 669 -9.53 17.53 18.99
C GLU A 669 -9.73 17.53 20.53
N ASP A 670 -10.01 18.70 21.11
CA ASP A 670 -10.10 18.95 22.56
C ASP A 670 -8.80 18.60 23.32
N TRP A 671 -7.68 19.13 22.84
CA TRP A 671 -6.36 19.04 23.45
C TRP A 671 -5.80 20.41 23.84
N ARG A 672 -4.91 20.40 24.85
CA ARG A 672 -4.11 21.56 25.26
C ARG A 672 -2.64 21.32 24.98
N VAL A 673 -1.89 22.37 24.71
CA VAL A 673 -0.44 22.27 24.40
C VAL A 673 0.32 21.60 25.56
N GLU A 674 -0.03 21.94 26.80
CA GLU A 674 0.59 21.37 28.00
C GLU A 674 0.32 19.86 28.11
N ALA A 675 -0.89 19.42 27.74
CA ALA A 675 -1.24 17.99 27.73
C ALA A 675 -0.50 17.22 26.64
N VAL A 676 -0.23 17.85 25.49
CA VAL A 676 0.61 17.28 24.44
C VAL A 676 2.06 17.14 24.92
N ALA A 677 2.61 18.19 25.52
CA ALA A 677 3.97 18.18 26.08
C ALA A 677 4.15 17.08 27.14
N GLU A 678 3.22 17.00 28.10
CA GLU A 678 3.23 15.95 29.13
C GLU A 678 3.16 14.55 28.51
N ARG A 679 2.34 14.37 27.47
CA ARG A 679 2.18 13.08 26.79
C ARG A 679 3.42 12.69 26.00
N VAL A 680 4.10 13.63 25.36
CA VAL A 680 5.41 13.42 24.72
C VAL A 680 6.43 12.95 25.75
N GLN A 681 6.51 13.63 26.89
CA GLN A 681 7.44 13.27 27.96
C GLN A 681 7.16 11.85 28.50
N ARG A 682 5.88 11.55 28.73
CA ARG A 682 5.44 10.22 29.18
C ARG A 682 5.81 9.13 28.18
N LEU A 683 5.54 9.35 26.90
CA LEU A 683 5.88 8.41 25.83
C LEU A 683 7.39 8.13 25.77
N ALA A 684 8.22 9.17 25.93
CA ALA A 684 9.67 9.02 25.97
C ALA A 684 10.16 8.18 27.17
N GLN A 685 9.49 8.27 28.31
CA GLN A 685 9.78 7.49 29.53
C GLN A 685 9.29 6.05 29.43
N ASP A 686 8.08 5.85 28.90
CA ASP A 686 7.40 4.55 28.81
C ASP A 686 8.02 3.64 27.74
N PHE A 687 8.52 4.23 26.66
CA PHE A 687 9.07 3.53 25.50
C PHE A 687 10.47 4.04 25.13
N PRO A 688 11.50 3.91 25.99
CA PRO A 688 12.85 4.42 25.72
C PRO A 688 13.51 3.74 24.50
N MET A 689 14.55 4.38 23.93
CA MET A 689 15.33 3.77 22.84
C MET A 689 15.85 2.39 23.26
N GLY A 690 15.64 1.38 22.42
CA GLY A 690 16.09 0.01 22.70
C GLY A 690 15.24 -0.75 23.74
N ALA A 691 14.02 -0.29 24.06
CA ALA A 691 13.13 -0.95 25.02
C ALA A 691 12.90 -2.45 24.72
N GLY A 692 12.93 -2.88 23.46
CA GLY A 692 12.81 -4.28 23.06
C GLY A 692 11.58 -4.97 23.67
N LEU A 693 11.79 -6.06 24.43
CA LEU A 693 10.72 -6.76 25.16
C LEU A 693 10.12 -5.94 26.32
N GLY A 694 10.79 -4.89 26.78
CA GLY A 694 10.28 -3.94 27.77
C GLY A 694 9.03 -3.20 27.28
N ALA A 695 8.98 -2.82 25.99
CA ALA A 695 7.82 -2.14 25.40
C ALA A 695 6.54 -2.99 25.46
N LEU A 696 6.67 -4.31 25.27
CA LEU A 696 5.56 -5.26 25.46
C LEU A 696 5.07 -5.29 26.91
N THR A 697 5.99 -5.16 27.86
CA THR A 697 5.66 -5.13 29.29
C THR A 697 4.93 -3.84 29.66
N THR A 698 5.39 -2.70 29.16
CA THR A 698 4.72 -1.40 29.31
C THR A 698 3.31 -1.44 28.73
N MET A 699 3.17 -1.89 27.47
CA MET A 699 1.86 -2.02 26.82
C MET A 699 0.92 -2.94 27.60
N ARG A 700 1.39 -4.12 28.02
CA ARG A 700 0.62 -5.02 28.87
C ARG A 700 0.18 -4.34 30.16
N ASN A 701 1.05 -3.58 30.83
CA ASN A 701 0.72 -2.92 32.08
C ASN A 701 -0.36 -1.85 31.88
N GLU A 702 -0.24 -1.04 30.83
CA GLU A 702 -1.21 0.00 30.44
C GLU A 702 -2.58 -0.61 30.09
N LEU A 703 -2.61 -1.67 29.28
CA LEU A 703 -3.84 -2.41 28.98
C LEU A 703 -4.55 -2.94 30.23
N ASN A 704 -3.80 -3.29 31.26
CA ASN A 704 -4.36 -3.82 32.50
C ASN A 704 -4.94 -2.75 33.44
N GLN A 705 -4.85 -1.46 33.08
CA GLN A 705 -5.38 -0.37 33.88
C GLN A 705 -6.89 -0.16 33.66
N SER A 706 -7.41 -0.35 32.45
CA SER A 706 -8.84 -0.22 32.11
C SER A 706 -9.56 -1.58 32.11
N ASP A 707 -10.90 -1.57 32.25
CA ASP A 707 -11.70 -2.80 32.10
C ASP A 707 -11.69 -3.31 30.64
N GLU A 708 -11.76 -2.39 29.68
CA GLU A 708 -11.69 -2.66 28.25
C GLU A 708 -10.34 -3.28 27.84
N GLY A 709 -9.22 -2.70 28.25
CA GLY A 709 -7.88 -3.21 27.95
C GLY A 709 -7.61 -4.59 28.58
N ARG A 710 -8.20 -4.86 29.76
CA ARG A 710 -8.18 -6.19 30.39
C ARG A 710 -8.98 -7.20 29.58
N ALA A 711 -10.15 -6.82 29.05
CA ALA A 711 -10.95 -7.68 28.18
C ALA A 711 -10.22 -7.99 26.86
N THR A 712 -9.60 -6.99 26.26
CA THR A 712 -8.76 -7.10 25.05
C THR A 712 -7.58 -8.05 25.26
N THR A 713 -6.76 -7.82 26.28
CA THR A 713 -5.57 -8.63 26.57
C THR A 713 -5.96 -10.10 26.81
N LYS A 714 -7.06 -10.30 27.54
CA LYS A 714 -7.62 -11.62 27.81
C LYS A 714 -8.13 -12.31 26.55
N GLY A 715 -8.86 -11.59 25.70
CA GLY A 715 -9.40 -12.10 24.44
C GLY A 715 -8.29 -12.53 23.49
N LEU A 716 -7.29 -11.66 23.27
CA LEU A 716 -6.13 -11.94 22.43
C LEU A 716 -5.34 -13.16 22.94
N ALA A 717 -5.06 -13.22 24.25
CA ALA A 717 -4.35 -14.34 24.86
C ALA A 717 -5.13 -15.66 24.75
N ASP A 718 -6.45 -15.65 25.02
CA ASP A 718 -7.31 -16.83 24.82
C ASP A 718 -7.28 -17.26 23.33
N ARG A 719 -7.24 -16.31 22.37
CA ARG A 719 -7.18 -16.61 20.94
C ARG A 719 -5.85 -17.11 20.42
N MET A 720 -4.72 -16.59 20.90
CA MET A 720 -3.41 -17.14 20.54
C MET A 720 -3.30 -18.62 20.92
N VAL A 721 -3.90 -19.00 22.06
CA VAL A 721 -4.00 -20.41 22.47
C VAL A 721 -4.92 -21.20 21.53
N ASP A 722 -6.07 -20.66 21.12
CA ASP A 722 -6.98 -21.34 20.19
C ASP A 722 -6.36 -21.59 18.80
N VAL A 723 -5.72 -20.57 18.22
CA VAL A 723 -5.16 -20.60 16.85
C VAL A 723 -3.89 -21.45 16.76
N SER A 724 -3.19 -21.68 17.89
CA SER A 724 -2.04 -22.59 17.95
C SER A 724 -2.33 -24.03 17.49
N SER A 725 -3.61 -24.40 17.36
CA SER A 725 -4.06 -25.65 16.75
C SER A 725 -3.78 -25.78 15.25
N GLY A 726 -3.35 -24.71 14.57
CA GLY A 726 -2.81 -24.75 13.21
C GLY A 726 -1.50 -25.55 13.06
N LEU A 727 -0.81 -25.87 14.16
CA LEU A 727 0.40 -26.71 14.19
C LEU A 727 0.11 -28.24 14.15
N GLY A 728 -1.15 -28.61 13.88
CA GLY A 728 -1.65 -29.99 13.85
C GLY A 728 -2.64 -30.28 14.99
N PRO A 729 -3.67 -31.13 14.79
CA PRO A 729 -4.77 -31.33 15.76
C PRO A 729 -4.28 -31.78 17.13
N GLN A 730 -3.31 -32.71 17.16
CA GLN A 730 -2.75 -33.24 18.40
C GLN A 730 -1.96 -32.17 19.16
N VAL A 731 -1.11 -31.40 18.48
CA VAL A 731 -0.31 -30.33 19.11
C VAL A 731 -1.22 -29.24 19.67
N GLY A 732 -2.27 -28.87 18.93
CA GLY A 732 -3.27 -27.89 19.34
C GLY A 732 -3.97 -28.24 20.65
N ASP A 733 -4.43 -29.49 20.78
CA ASP A 733 -5.13 -29.94 21.99
C ASP A 733 -4.21 -29.95 23.22
N TRP A 734 -2.93 -30.28 23.04
CA TRP A 734 -1.92 -30.17 24.08
C TRP A 734 -1.68 -28.72 24.53
N VAL A 735 -1.56 -27.79 23.58
CA VAL A 735 -1.37 -26.36 23.90
C VAL A 735 -2.61 -25.80 24.61
N LYS A 736 -3.82 -26.13 24.16
CA LYS A 736 -5.08 -25.74 24.81
C LYS A 736 -5.18 -26.27 26.24
N ALA A 737 -4.84 -27.53 26.45
CA ALA A 737 -4.85 -28.13 27.78
C ALA A 737 -3.84 -27.46 28.72
N MET A 738 -2.63 -27.18 28.23
CA MET A 738 -1.51 -26.65 29.02
C MET A 738 -1.59 -25.15 29.30
N ALA A 739 -2.02 -24.33 28.33
CA ALA A 739 -2.01 -22.87 28.39
C ALA A 739 -3.41 -22.25 28.54
N GLY A 740 -4.46 -22.95 28.11
CA GLY A 740 -5.82 -22.44 28.06
C GLY A 740 -6.43 -22.16 29.43
N ARG A 741 -7.10 -21.01 29.55
CA ARG A 741 -7.70 -20.54 30.80
C ARG A 741 -8.92 -21.36 31.24
N LYS A 742 -9.82 -21.67 30.30
CA LYS A 742 -11.14 -22.31 30.54
C LYS A 742 -11.28 -23.76 30.04
N ASP A 743 -10.25 -24.31 29.41
CA ASP A 743 -10.32 -25.62 28.75
C ASP A 743 -10.67 -26.80 29.70
N LYS A 744 -11.40 -27.80 29.18
CA LYS A 744 -11.76 -29.06 29.87
C LYS A 744 -11.29 -30.25 29.03
N PRO A 745 -10.06 -30.75 29.26
CA PRO A 745 -9.48 -31.79 28.42
C PRO A 745 -10.25 -33.12 28.51
N GLY A 746 -10.54 -33.71 27.34
CA GLY A 746 -11.30 -34.96 27.21
C GLY A 746 -10.51 -36.23 27.52
N SER A 747 -9.18 -36.21 27.39
CA SER A 747 -8.32 -37.39 27.64
C SER A 747 -7.59 -37.30 28.98
N TRP A 748 -7.28 -38.45 29.58
CA TRP A 748 -6.52 -38.55 30.83
C TRP A 748 -5.12 -37.92 30.71
N LEU A 749 -4.42 -38.12 29.58
CA LEU A 749 -3.09 -37.53 29.34
C LEU A 749 -3.13 -35.99 29.33
N LEU A 750 -4.14 -35.40 28.70
CA LEU A 750 -4.32 -33.95 28.66
C LEU A 750 -4.73 -33.38 30.04
N GLN A 751 -5.49 -34.15 30.84
CA GLN A 751 -5.78 -33.79 32.23
C GLN A 751 -4.50 -33.77 33.09
N CYS A 752 -3.63 -34.76 32.92
CA CYS A 752 -2.31 -34.78 33.56
C CYS A 752 -1.45 -33.58 33.14
N ALA A 753 -1.42 -33.25 31.84
CA ALA A 753 -0.68 -32.10 31.31
C ALA A 753 -1.18 -30.78 31.91
N ARG A 754 -2.51 -30.58 31.94
CA ARG A 754 -3.16 -29.40 32.52
C ARG A 754 -2.90 -29.24 34.01
N TRP A 755 -2.90 -30.34 34.76
CA TRP A 755 -2.53 -30.32 36.18
C TRP A 755 -1.06 -30.01 36.37
N PHE A 756 -0.19 -30.62 35.56
CA PHE A 756 1.25 -30.36 35.61
C PHE A 756 1.55 -28.86 35.39
N THR A 757 0.98 -28.25 34.36
CA THR A 757 1.21 -26.83 34.05
C THR A 757 0.43 -25.85 34.92
N GLU A 758 -0.48 -26.30 35.78
CA GLU A 758 -1.37 -25.43 36.58
C GLU A 758 -0.68 -24.26 37.30
N PRO A 759 0.46 -24.42 38.02
CA PRO A 759 1.09 -23.32 38.75
C PRO A 759 1.71 -22.31 37.80
N ALA A 760 2.38 -22.81 36.74
CA ALA A 760 2.94 -21.97 35.70
C ALA A 760 1.85 -21.23 34.93
N ARG A 761 0.75 -21.91 34.57
CA ARG A 761 -0.42 -21.35 33.91
C ARG A 761 -1.09 -20.28 34.76
N GLN A 762 -1.25 -20.50 36.06
CA GLN A 762 -1.75 -19.48 36.99
C GLN A 762 -0.84 -18.26 36.99
N SER A 763 0.48 -18.46 37.17
CA SER A 763 1.49 -17.39 37.13
C SER A 763 1.52 -16.63 35.79
N VAL A 764 1.33 -17.31 34.65
CA VAL A 764 1.23 -16.66 33.33
C VAL A 764 -0.01 -15.78 33.27
N TRP A 765 -1.19 -16.33 33.62
CA TRP A 765 -2.45 -15.60 33.49
C TRP A 765 -2.59 -14.43 34.48
N THR A 766 -2.11 -14.58 35.72
CA THR A 766 -2.14 -13.47 36.70
C THR A 766 -1.16 -12.36 36.34
N ARG A 767 -0.06 -12.68 35.65
CA ARG A 767 0.90 -11.70 35.14
C ARG A 767 0.57 -11.16 33.75
N LEU A 768 -0.36 -11.77 33.01
CA LEU A 768 -0.88 -11.25 31.74
C LEU A 768 -2.10 -10.36 31.94
N VAL A 769 -3.05 -10.79 32.79
CA VAL A 769 -4.33 -10.12 32.98
C VAL A 769 -4.64 -9.99 34.47
N ARG A 770 -4.78 -8.76 34.96
CA ARG A 770 -5.14 -8.45 36.35
C ARG A 770 -6.52 -9.03 36.65
N GLY A 771 -6.60 -9.93 37.63
CA GLY A 771 -7.84 -10.60 38.04
C GLY A 771 -8.28 -11.77 37.15
N ALA A 772 -7.38 -12.37 36.36
CA ALA A 772 -7.70 -13.50 35.50
C ALA A 772 -8.26 -14.71 36.28
N LYS A 773 -9.50 -15.11 35.97
CA LYS A 773 -10.09 -16.37 36.49
C LYS A 773 -9.64 -17.55 35.64
N VAL A 774 -8.83 -18.43 36.23
CA VAL A 774 -8.30 -19.66 35.62
C VAL A 774 -9.04 -20.87 36.20
N THR A 775 -9.53 -21.79 35.37
CA THR A 775 -10.23 -22.98 35.84
C THR A 775 -9.22 -23.95 36.49
N PRO A 776 -9.43 -24.38 37.75
CA PRO A 776 -8.52 -25.30 38.43
C PRO A 776 -8.45 -26.66 37.72
N ALA A 777 -7.29 -27.30 37.79
CA ALA A 777 -7.07 -28.61 37.19
C ALA A 777 -7.47 -29.72 38.16
N LYS A 778 -8.15 -30.76 37.67
CA LYS A 778 -8.42 -31.95 38.47
C LYS A 778 -7.10 -32.72 38.67
N ARG A 779 -6.75 -32.98 39.93
CA ARG A 779 -5.53 -33.71 40.27
C ARG A 779 -5.65 -35.19 39.87
N PRO A 780 -4.67 -35.76 39.15
CA PRO A 780 -4.70 -37.19 38.83
C PRO A 780 -4.43 -38.03 40.09
N LEU A 781 -5.18 -39.12 40.26
CA LEU A 781 -5.12 -40.01 41.43
C LEU A 781 -3.70 -40.52 41.73
N VAL A 782 -2.92 -40.82 40.69
CA VAL A 782 -1.54 -41.31 40.79
C VAL A 782 -0.56 -40.32 41.45
N PHE A 783 -0.91 -39.03 41.51
CA PHE A 783 -0.09 -38.00 42.13
C PHE A 783 -0.64 -37.51 43.48
N GLU A 784 -1.59 -38.24 44.06
CA GLU A 784 -2.14 -37.94 45.37
C GLU A 784 -1.14 -38.19 46.51
N GLN A 785 -1.22 -37.37 47.57
CA GLN A 785 -0.24 -37.44 48.65
C GLN A 785 -0.42 -38.67 49.55
N TRP A 786 -1.63 -39.23 49.58
CA TRP A 786 -1.97 -40.40 50.40
C TRP A 786 -1.60 -41.72 49.72
N LEU A 787 -1.45 -41.74 48.39
CA LEU A 787 -1.20 -42.99 47.64
C LEU A 787 0.13 -43.67 48.03
N PRO A 788 1.25 -42.94 48.21
CA PRO A 788 2.48 -43.54 48.72
C PRO A 788 2.36 -43.99 50.18
N VAL A 789 1.58 -43.29 51.00
CA VAL A 789 1.35 -43.67 52.41
C VAL A 789 0.58 -44.98 52.49
N VAL A 790 -0.47 -45.13 51.67
CA VAL A 790 -1.24 -46.37 51.57
C VAL A 790 -0.39 -47.52 51.02
N GLY A 791 0.47 -47.26 50.03
CA GLY A 791 1.43 -48.25 49.51
C GLY A 791 2.42 -48.74 50.56
N ILE A 792 2.93 -47.84 51.42
CA ILE A 792 3.80 -48.22 52.56
C ILE A 792 3.02 -49.06 53.57
N VAL A 793 1.81 -48.64 53.96
CA VAL A 793 0.97 -49.38 54.91
C VAL A 793 0.63 -50.77 54.38
N LEU A 794 0.29 -50.90 53.10
CA LEU A 794 -0.01 -52.18 52.45
C LEU A 794 1.23 -53.07 52.37
N GLY A 795 2.39 -52.52 52.01
CA GLY A 795 3.65 -53.24 51.99
C GLY A 795 4.05 -53.75 53.37
N VAL A 796 3.88 -52.94 54.42
CA VAL A 796 4.12 -53.34 55.82
C VAL A 796 3.12 -54.41 56.27
N ALA A 797 1.84 -54.28 55.94
CA ALA A 797 0.83 -55.30 56.26
C ALA A 797 1.14 -56.65 55.58
N LEU A 798 1.60 -56.65 54.33
CA LEU A 798 2.02 -57.86 53.62
C LEU A 798 3.26 -58.51 54.24
N LEU A 799 4.21 -57.71 54.75
CA LEU A 799 5.35 -58.22 55.53
C LEU A 799 4.91 -58.85 56.85
N VAL A 800 3.93 -58.26 57.53
CA VAL A 800 3.34 -58.82 58.76
C VAL A 800 2.64 -60.15 58.46
N VAL A 801 1.86 -60.24 57.38
CA VAL A 801 1.22 -61.50 56.93
C VAL A 801 2.28 -62.56 56.58
N ALA A 802 3.35 -62.19 55.89
CA ALA A 802 4.48 -63.08 55.62
C ALA A 802 5.20 -63.56 56.90
N GLY A 803 5.12 -62.80 58.00
CA GLY A 803 5.64 -63.20 59.30
C GLY A 803 4.76 -64.19 60.08
N LEU A 804 3.45 -64.22 59.79
CA LEU A 804 2.43 -64.94 60.58
C LEU A 804 1.92 -66.23 59.92
N VAL A 805 2.17 -66.45 58.62
CA VAL A 805 1.66 -67.62 57.89
C VAL A 805 2.68 -68.76 57.87
N GLU A 806 2.28 -69.95 58.31
CA GLU A 806 3.14 -71.14 58.38
C GLU A 806 3.33 -71.84 57.03
N GLN A 807 2.43 -71.65 56.06
CA GLN A 807 2.60 -72.18 54.70
C GLN A 807 3.71 -71.44 53.95
N SER A 808 4.80 -72.15 53.68
CA SER A 808 6.01 -71.64 53.00
C SER A 808 5.73 -71.00 51.64
N ALA A 809 4.81 -71.55 50.85
CA ALA A 809 4.41 -70.96 49.56
C ALA A 809 3.75 -69.58 49.71
N VAL A 810 2.82 -69.43 50.66
CA VAL A 810 2.09 -68.17 50.90
C VAL A 810 3.01 -67.10 51.48
N ARG A 811 3.95 -67.51 52.34
CA ARG A 811 4.97 -66.64 52.93
C ARG A 811 5.91 -66.02 51.88
N ILE A 812 6.38 -66.82 50.92
CA ILE A 812 7.23 -66.35 49.82
C ILE A 812 6.44 -65.39 48.92
N ILE A 813 5.20 -65.74 48.57
CA ILE A 813 4.34 -64.90 47.73
C ILE A 813 4.06 -63.54 48.41
N ALA A 814 3.72 -63.53 49.69
CA ALA A 814 3.46 -62.30 50.45
C ALA A 814 4.71 -61.42 50.59
N ALA A 815 5.90 -62.00 50.82
CA ALA A 815 7.16 -61.26 50.91
C ALA A 815 7.59 -60.65 49.57
N VAL A 816 7.43 -61.38 48.46
CA VAL A 816 7.70 -60.88 47.11
C VAL A 816 6.71 -59.75 46.75
N LEU A 817 5.42 -59.94 47.03
CA LEU A 817 4.41 -58.89 46.85
C LEU A 817 4.71 -57.65 47.68
N ALA A 818 5.13 -57.79 48.94
CA ALA A 818 5.53 -56.66 49.78
C ALA A 818 6.73 -55.91 49.20
N GLY A 819 7.76 -56.63 48.73
CA GLY A 819 8.93 -56.04 48.08
C GLY A 819 8.58 -55.27 46.81
N VAL A 820 7.70 -55.83 45.96
CA VAL A 820 7.19 -55.17 44.75
C VAL A 820 6.36 -53.93 45.09
N VAL A 821 5.46 -54.02 46.08
CA VAL A 821 4.63 -52.89 46.52
C VAL A 821 5.48 -51.76 47.09
N LEU A 822 6.46 -52.07 47.94
CA LEU A 822 7.37 -51.07 48.51
C LEU A 822 8.28 -50.42 47.45
N ALA A 823 8.82 -51.21 46.52
CA ALA A 823 9.63 -50.71 45.41
C ALA A 823 8.81 -49.79 44.49
N ALA A 824 7.61 -50.23 44.09
CA ALA A 824 6.68 -49.43 43.29
C ALA A 824 6.29 -48.12 44.03
N THR A 825 6.09 -48.19 45.34
CA THR A 825 5.76 -47.03 46.18
C THR A 825 6.93 -46.05 46.29
N ALA A 826 8.17 -46.54 46.43
CA ALA A 826 9.37 -45.71 46.46
C ALA A 826 9.59 -45.00 45.10
N VAL A 827 9.40 -45.72 43.99
CA VAL A 827 9.43 -45.14 42.63
C VAL A 827 8.34 -44.08 42.47
N LEU A 828 7.10 -44.37 42.89
CA LEU A 828 5.99 -43.43 42.84
C LEU A 828 6.26 -42.17 43.70
N GLY A 829 6.87 -42.35 44.87
CA GLY A 829 7.33 -41.27 45.75
C GLY A 829 8.42 -40.40 45.11
N ALA A 830 9.42 -41.00 44.47
CA ALA A 830 10.47 -40.29 43.76
C ALA A 830 9.92 -39.51 42.55
N VAL A 831 9.02 -40.13 41.78
CA VAL A 831 8.34 -39.50 40.64
C VAL A 831 7.47 -38.32 41.09
N THR A 832 6.65 -38.48 42.14
CA THR A 832 5.83 -37.39 42.68
C THR A 832 6.68 -36.23 43.21
N TRP A 833 7.81 -36.53 43.87
CA TRP A 833 8.76 -35.50 44.31
C TRP A 833 9.41 -34.77 43.13
N TYR A 834 9.90 -35.49 42.12
CA TYR A 834 10.50 -34.91 40.92
C TYR A 834 9.51 -34.01 40.18
N VAL A 835 8.28 -34.49 39.97
CA VAL A 835 7.20 -33.72 39.33
C VAL A 835 6.90 -32.42 40.10
N ARG A 836 6.84 -32.46 41.44
CA ARG A 836 6.67 -31.22 42.24
C ARG A 836 7.83 -30.26 42.06
N ARG A 837 9.07 -30.77 42.08
CA ARG A 837 10.28 -29.96 41.87
C ARG A 837 10.29 -29.33 40.48
N ALA A 838 9.91 -30.08 39.45
CA ALA A 838 9.78 -29.59 38.08
C ALA A 838 8.70 -28.50 37.97
N ARG A 839 7.51 -28.71 38.53
CA ARG A 839 6.42 -27.71 38.56
C ARG A 839 6.87 -26.39 39.20
N ARG A 840 7.55 -26.45 40.35
CA ARG A 840 8.11 -25.25 41.02
C ARG A 840 9.20 -24.56 40.20
N ARG A 841 10.08 -25.32 39.55
CA ARG A 841 11.12 -24.76 38.67
C ARG A 841 10.53 -24.05 37.47
N ILE A 842 9.52 -24.65 36.81
CA ILE A 842 8.84 -24.04 35.66
C ILE A 842 8.10 -22.78 36.11
N GLN A 843 7.40 -22.83 37.24
CA GLN A 843 6.77 -21.64 37.83
C GLN A 843 7.83 -20.55 38.03
N ALA A 844 8.89 -20.80 38.82
CA ALA A 844 9.95 -19.84 39.09
C ALA A 844 10.62 -19.30 37.82
N TRP A 845 10.76 -20.13 36.78
CA TRP A 845 11.27 -19.71 35.48
C TRP A 845 10.32 -18.72 34.78
N VAL A 846 9.00 -18.98 34.80
CA VAL A 846 7.99 -18.04 34.30
C VAL A 846 8.03 -16.72 35.08
N GLU A 847 8.11 -16.79 36.42
CA GLU A 847 8.07 -15.58 37.28
C GLU A 847 9.28 -14.67 37.05
N ARG A 848 10.45 -15.24 36.74
CA ARG A 848 11.64 -14.45 36.38
C ARG A 848 11.54 -13.80 35.01
N ARG A 849 10.83 -14.43 34.07
CA ARG A 849 10.78 -14.00 32.67
C ARG A 849 9.61 -13.09 32.34
N MET A 850 8.54 -13.18 33.14
CA MET A 850 7.36 -12.31 33.06
C MET A 850 7.27 -11.51 34.36
N PRO A 851 7.61 -10.22 34.35
CA PRO A 851 7.51 -9.39 35.55
C PRO A 851 6.04 -9.23 35.98
N GLU A 852 5.82 -8.93 37.26
CA GLU A 852 4.48 -8.65 37.77
C GLU A 852 3.86 -7.43 37.09
N ILE A 853 2.53 -7.37 37.07
CA ILE A 853 1.82 -6.18 36.58
C ILE A 853 2.07 -5.09 37.60
N SER A 854 2.67 -3.98 37.16
CA SER A 854 2.96 -2.86 38.05
C SER A 854 1.69 -2.45 38.82
N PRO A 855 1.77 -2.16 40.13
CA PRO A 855 0.72 -1.41 40.79
C PRO A 855 0.55 -0.08 40.03
N ALA A 856 -0.70 0.39 39.91
CA ALA A 856 -1.04 1.59 39.15
C ALA A 856 0.00 2.70 39.41
N SER A 857 0.51 3.34 38.35
CA SER A 857 1.38 4.50 38.51
C SER A 857 0.59 5.52 39.34
N ARG A 858 1.21 5.93 40.46
CA ARG A 858 0.67 6.98 41.32
C ARG A 858 0.78 8.29 40.54
N ASN A 859 -0.34 8.71 39.99
CA ASN A 859 -0.75 10.06 39.57
C ASN A 859 -1.48 9.95 38.22
N ARG A 860 -2.79 10.18 38.27
CA ARG A 860 -3.68 10.25 37.11
C ARG A 860 -3.75 11.67 36.59
#